data_AF-A0A6G9AK25-F1
#
_entry.id   AF-A0A6G9AK25-F1
#
_cell.length_a   1.000
_cell.length_b   1.000
_cell.length_c   1.000
_cell.angle_alpha   90.00
_cell.angle_beta   90.00
_cell.angle_gamma   90.00
#
_symmetry.space_group_name_H-M   'P 1'
#
loop_
_entity.id
_entity.type
_entity.pdbx_description
1 polymer ?
#
loop_
_entity_poly.entity_id
_entity_poly.type
_entity_poly.pdbx_seq_one_letter_code
_entity_poly.pdbx_strand_id
1 'polypeptide(L)'
;MSVFLHSFRSFSLLGISITTALGQTVSVSQTVSEPRGFREVGQLRPRSAKEIKSSTWSIGGETLDRDYTDYQSYRGLLGPLGAKRIRLQGGWAKCEKVKGQYDFAWLDAVIPDAYLRGVAPWVELSYGNPIYAGGGEPKLGGRIPTSEEGLAAWDNWVRAMVNRYKNQVTEWEIWNEPDLNKLNTGEEVGVFYIRTAKLVRSIQPNARLIALGVAGVPAAGFMRPFLDHLKKENALDLVDILTYHGYAPNPDTSYPKIEEMRQLVWSYNPKITFMQGENGAPSTPSAVTIGALRQYDWTELSQAKWDLRRMLGDHGRGIATNLFTISDIHYAAGDHMTGVNTKGLLKTNPDKTIDRPKLAYKAAQHVFATFDDQIELLDKAKPTASQTTVAAFQYRHRQNGGQLVTLWSGEARPAETYDPKPTDVTIEGKFIQPVFVDLISGKVYEIPKSQWKKSGTGGYTFTAIPVPDYPVVIAEKAALHLLTPTGQSANPSFKYLGKIAPKQSRDIRSSNWSVGAEYMDRDWTTYANWKEYLGKLGVKKARIQSGWAKCEKVKGQYDFAWLDEIIVDMKKQGVTPWVNLSYGNPVYSGGGGTTLNAALPYSGEALEGWKKYVSAIVARYGEKVTEWEIWNEPNYKVSIPDYVNFFITSAETIKSVQPDARIIAFALGSGVDYKFADSALKLIQEKGKLGLIDEITHHRHIPNPDNRSAEEELEKVVAKYNRNIRIRQGEAGCPSEWSNNFALNKYPWTELTQSKHILRRLLTDLGHDKESCCFTIMDAKTTQEWNHKGLLKANEDQTVAYAKPAYFAFQNLISVFDDRLERLHTYPYSAKKADANTLSLYAYADKSSQLQAVTVWLKDNVPSDNNDQILCDFTFANARFKNPVWVDLIAGSVYEIPKDNWLQKEHLFRQIPLYDSPILIADRSIITLSANQ
;
A
#
# COMPACT_ATOMS: atom_id res chain seq x y z
N MET A 1 52.66 12.67 -4.49
CA MET A 1 54.05 12.83 -4.01
C MET A 1 54.05 14.05 -3.08
N SER A 2 54.35 13.84 -1.78
CA SER A 2 54.53 14.79 -0.65
C SER A 2 53.54 15.96 -0.44
N VAL A 3 52.71 15.97 0.61
CA VAL A 3 52.97 16.39 2.03
C VAL A 3 52.80 17.90 2.22
N PHE A 4 51.84 18.35 3.06
CA PHE A 4 52.13 19.07 4.32
C PHE A 4 50.88 19.32 5.20
N LEU A 5 51.16 19.34 6.50
CA LEU A 5 50.32 19.34 7.70
C LEU A 5 49.93 20.75 8.20
N HIS A 6 48.80 20.79 8.93
CA HIS A 6 48.53 21.50 10.22
C HIS A 6 48.50 23.04 10.30
N SER A 7 47.43 23.61 10.88
CA SER A 7 47.38 23.95 12.33
C SER A 7 46.13 24.74 12.72
N PHE A 8 45.63 24.42 13.92
CA PHE A 8 44.62 25.16 14.69
C PHE A 8 45.25 26.33 15.47
N ARG A 9 44.51 27.43 15.65
CA ARG A 9 44.62 28.33 16.81
C ARG A 9 43.25 28.85 17.25
N SER A 10 42.97 28.70 18.54
CA SER A 10 41.81 29.18 19.29
C SER A 10 41.90 30.67 19.62
N PHE A 11 40.74 31.33 19.78
CA PHE A 11 40.53 32.39 20.79
C PHE A 11 39.06 32.41 21.26
N SER A 12 38.86 33.01 22.42
CA SER A 12 37.93 32.73 23.52
C SER A 12 36.56 33.44 23.49
N LEU A 13 35.68 32.92 24.36
CA LEU A 13 34.31 33.31 24.72
C LEU A 13 33.98 34.82 24.76
N LEU A 14 32.81 35.16 24.21
CA LEU A 14 31.89 36.15 24.76
C LEU A 14 30.45 35.64 24.54
N GLY A 15 29.70 35.53 25.65
CA GLY A 15 28.34 35.02 25.66
C GLY A 15 27.34 35.99 25.05
N ILE A 16 26.50 35.46 24.16
CA ILE A 16 25.18 36.02 23.84
C ILE A 16 24.20 34.87 24.04
N SER A 17 23.26 35.07 24.97
CA SER A 17 22.13 34.17 25.16
C SER A 17 21.28 34.16 23.90
N ILE A 18 21.24 33.02 23.20
CA ILE A 18 20.17 32.71 22.26
C ILE A 18 19.35 31.62 22.93
N THR A 19 18.19 32.01 23.44
CA THR A 19 17.07 31.10 23.71
C THR A 19 16.75 30.34 22.43
N THR A 20 17.28 29.12 22.29
CA THR A 20 16.78 28.17 21.30
C THR A 20 15.44 27.67 21.79
N ALA A 21 14.39 28.28 21.24
CA ALA A 21 13.04 27.77 21.34
C ALA A 21 13.05 26.29 20.93
N LEU A 22 12.46 25.46 21.81
CA LEU A 22 12.09 24.08 21.57
C LEU A 22 11.53 23.94 20.15
N GLY A 23 12.31 23.34 19.27
CA GLY A 23 11.83 22.86 17.99
C GLY A 23 10.85 21.73 18.26
N GLN A 24 9.56 22.06 18.32
CA GLN A 24 8.50 21.07 18.12
C GLN A 24 8.70 20.51 16.72
N THR A 25 9.31 19.32 16.62
CA THR A 25 9.21 18.47 15.44
C THR A 25 7.77 18.02 15.34
N VAL A 26 6.94 18.81 14.66
CA VAL A 26 5.61 18.39 14.22
C VAL A 26 5.83 17.21 13.28
N SER A 27 5.45 16.01 13.72
CA SER A 27 5.37 14.83 12.87
C SER A 27 4.26 15.07 11.85
N VAL A 28 4.63 15.53 10.67
CA VAL A 28 3.70 15.68 9.55
C VAL A 28 3.40 14.28 9.02
N SER A 29 2.24 13.75 9.41
CA SER A 29 1.62 12.60 8.75
C SER A 29 1.50 12.89 7.25
N GLN A 30 1.98 11.98 6.40
CA GLN A 30 1.85 12.03 4.93
C GLN A 30 0.39 11.78 4.47
N THR A 31 -0.59 12.42 5.11
CA THR A 31 -2.02 12.23 4.81
C THR A 31 -2.61 13.47 4.19
N VAL A 32 -3.40 13.26 3.15
CA VAL A 32 -4.22 14.30 2.52
C VAL A 32 -5.31 14.71 3.53
N SER A 33 -5.48 16.01 3.76
CA SER A 33 -6.48 16.51 4.70
C SER A 33 -7.90 16.29 4.16
N GLU A 34 -8.74 15.59 4.90
CA GLU A 34 -10.15 15.40 4.54
C GLU A 34 -10.92 16.74 4.56
N PRO A 35 -11.88 16.94 3.63
CA PRO A 35 -12.70 18.15 3.61
C PRO A 35 -13.58 18.23 4.88
N ARG A 36 -13.37 19.27 5.69
CA ARG A 36 -14.12 19.46 6.95
C ARG A 36 -15.61 19.61 6.67
N GLY A 37 -16.43 18.82 7.37
CA GLY A 37 -17.90 18.89 7.29
C GLY A 37 -18.53 18.18 6.08
N PHE A 38 -17.73 17.47 5.28
CA PHE A 38 -18.20 16.67 4.15
C PHE A 38 -18.29 15.20 4.59
N ARG A 39 -19.37 14.53 4.21
CA ARG A 39 -19.62 13.12 4.57
C ARG A 39 -19.07 12.19 3.48
N GLU A 40 -18.22 11.23 3.85
CA GLU A 40 -17.73 10.21 2.91
C GLU A 40 -18.90 9.31 2.43
N VAL A 41 -19.05 9.16 1.12
CA VAL A 41 -20.15 8.41 0.48
C VAL A 41 -19.69 7.35 -0.51
N GLY A 42 -18.40 7.25 -0.79
CA GLY A 42 -17.81 6.21 -1.63
C GLY A 42 -16.30 6.34 -1.75
N GLN A 43 -15.71 5.43 -2.50
CA GLN A 43 -14.36 5.54 -3.03
C GLN A 43 -14.40 5.24 -4.52
N LEU A 44 -13.57 5.91 -5.33
CA LEU A 44 -13.42 5.57 -6.73
C LEU A 44 -12.99 4.10 -6.87
N ARG A 45 -13.68 3.36 -7.74
CA ARG A 45 -13.32 1.99 -8.08
C ARG A 45 -12.17 2.01 -9.09
N PRO A 46 -10.97 1.48 -8.77
CA PRO A 46 -9.97 1.21 -9.79
C PRO A 46 -10.52 0.20 -10.80
N ARG A 47 -10.19 0.39 -12.08
CA ARG A 47 -10.57 -0.51 -13.16
C ARG A 47 -9.31 -0.93 -13.90
N SER A 48 -9.15 -2.23 -14.10
CA SER A 48 -8.04 -2.77 -14.88
C SER A 48 -8.13 -2.34 -16.35
N ALA A 49 -7.02 -2.43 -17.07
CA ALA A 49 -6.97 -2.12 -18.49
C ALA A 49 -7.94 -2.98 -19.33
N LYS A 50 -8.33 -4.18 -18.85
CA LYS A 50 -9.34 -5.04 -19.50
C LYS A 50 -10.77 -4.59 -19.27
N GLU A 51 -11.04 -3.96 -18.13
CA GLU A 51 -12.36 -3.39 -17.83
C GLU A 51 -12.60 -2.06 -18.55
N ILE A 52 -11.52 -1.37 -18.93
CA ILE A 52 -11.57 -0.11 -19.67
C ILE A 52 -11.53 -0.39 -21.18
N LYS A 53 -12.59 0.02 -21.88
CA LYS A 53 -12.72 -0.17 -23.33
C LYS A 53 -11.66 0.62 -24.10
N SER A 54 -11.58 1.93 -23.87
CA SER A 54 -10.55 2.79 -24.45
C SER A 54 -10.35 4.06 -23.62
N SER A 55 -9.17 4.67 -23.70
CA SER A 55 -8.83 5.95 -23.07
C SER A 55 -7.61 6.56 -23.75
N THR A 56 -7.31 7.84 -23.47
CA THR A 56 -6.11 8.53 -23.97
C THR A 56 -4.87 8.27 -23.12
N TRP A 57 -4.99 7.47 -22.07
CA TRP A 57 -3.97 7.30 -21.04
C TRP A 57 -2.91 6.27 -21.41
N SER A 58 -1.66 6.68 -21.31
CA SER A 58 -0.49 5.83 -21.49
C SER A 58 0.40 5.86 -20.25
N ILE A 59 1.16 4.79 -20.04
CA ILE A 59 2.20 4.71 -19.01
C ILE A 59 3.55 4.43 -19.67
N GLY A 60 4.60 5.03 -19.15
CA GLY A 60 5.96 4.75 -19.55
C GLY A 60 6.44 3.36 -19.09
N GLY A 61 7.07 2.61 -19.99
CA GLY A 61 7.80 1.36 -19.72
C GLY A 61 9.25 1.47 -20.21
N GLU A 62 9.86 2.65 -20.01
CA GLU A 62 11.08 3.04 -20.70
C GLU A 62 12.34 2.32 -20.18
N THR A 63 13.40 2.36 -20.98
CA THR A 63 14.79 1.96 -20.70
C THR A 63 15.04 0.44 -20.55
N LEU A 64 14.07 -0.39 -20.94
CA LEU A 64 14.24 -1.84 -21.02
C LEU A 64 15.29 -2.26 -22.07
N ASP A 65 15.52 -1.45 -23.10
CA ASP A 65 16.54 -1.64 -24.12
C ASP A 65 17.97 -1.54 -23.56
N ARG A 66 18.13 -0.93 -22.38
CA ARG A 66 19.41 -0.73 -21.68
C ARG A 66 19.46 -1.39 -20.29
N ASP A 67 18.46 -2.21 -19.97
CA ASP A 67 18.36 -2.97 -18.71
C ASP A 67 18.31 -2.10 -17.43
N TYR A 68 17.78 -0.87 -17.50
CA TYR A 68 17.64 0.01 -16.32
C TYR A 68 16.34 -0.17 -15.55
N THR A 69 15.39 -0.90 -16.13
CA THR A 69 14.14 -1.35 -15.50
C THR A 69 13.96 -2.86 -15.73
N ASP A 70 13.02 -3.48 -15.02
CA ASP A 70 12.66 -4.89 -15.21
C ASP A 70 11.13 -5.06 -15.35
N TYR A 71 10.69 -5.35 -16.58
CA TYR A 71 9.29 -5.62 -16.89
C TYR A 71 8.72 -6.80 -16.10
N GLN A 72 9.50 -7.86 -15.89
CA GLN A 72 8.99 -9.06 -15.23
C GLN A 72 8.64 -8.79 -13.77
N SER A 73 9.37 -7.87 -13.13
CA SER A 73 9.10 -7.42 -11.78
C SER A 73 7.79 -6.61 -11.65
N TYR A 74 7.41 -5.78 -12.63
CA TYR A 74 6.19 -4.95 -12.52
C TYR A 74 4.97 -5.45 -13.31
N ARG A 75 5.09 -6.46 -14.19
CA ARG A 75 3.98 -6.90 -15.08
C ARG A 75 2.66 -7.17 -14.35
N GLY A 76 2.73 -7.68 -13.12
CA GLY A 76 1.56 -7.94 -12.26
C GLY A 76 0.73 -6.69 -11.95
N LEU A 77 1.37 -5.52 -11.91
CA LEU A 77 0.77 -4.22 -11.59
C LEU A 77 0.40 -3.40 -12.85
N LEU A 78 0.84 -3.82 -14.04
CA LEU A 78 0.55 -3.10 -15.29
C LEU A 78 -0.93 -3.16 -15.69
N GLY A 79 -1.53 -4.35 -15.68
CA GLY A 79 -2.95 -4.52 -16.00
C GLY A 79 -3.88 -3.81 -15.00
N PRO A 80 -3.69 -4.01 -13.68
CA PRO A 80 -4.46 -3.31 -12.65
C PRO A 80 -4.33 -1.78 -12.67
N LEU A 81 -3.25 -1.21 -13.22
CA LEU A 81 -3.07 0.25 -13.28
C LEU A 81 -4.19 0.93 -14.10
N GLY A 82 -4.68 0.30 -15.16
CA GLY A 82 -5.77 0.85 -15.98
C GLY A 82 -5.33 1.71 -17.18
N ALA A 83 -4.02 1.93 -17.37
CA ALA A 83 -3.50 2.55 -18.58
C ALA A 83 -3.84 1.70 -19.82
N LYS A 84 -4.12 2.35 -20.96
CA LYS A 84 -4.49 1.64 -22.20
C LYS A 84 -3.33 1.47 -23.17
N ARG A 85 -2.24 2.20 -22.96
CA ARG A 85 -1.00 2.05 -23.73
C ARG A 85 0.22 2.01 -22.82
N ILE A 86 1.27 1.34 -23.28
CA ILE A 86 2.60 1.38 -22.66
C ILE A 86 3.64 1.79 -23.69
N ARG A 87 4.47 2.80 -23.36
CA ARG A 87 5.56 3.27 -24.22
C ARG A 87 6.83 2.46 -23.95
N LEU A 88 7.43 1.85 -24.98
CA LEU A 88 8.60 0.97 -24.89
C LEU A 88 9.67 1.36 -25.93
N GLN A 89 10.96 1.19 -25.63
CA GLN A 89 12.04 1.29 -26.62
C GLN A 89 12.28 -0.06 -27.33
N GLY A 90 12.60 0.02 -28.62
CA GLY A 90 12.87 -1.12 -29.50
C GLY A 90 14.30 -1.66 -29.37
N GLY A 91 15.28 -0.80 -29.09
CA GLY A 91 16.62 -1.23 -28.68
C GLY A 91 17.44 -1.95 -29.76
N TRP A 92 17.75 -1.27 -30.87
CA TRP A 92 18.48 -1.86 -31.99
C TRP A 92 19.78 -2.56 -31.58
N ALA A 93 20.66 -1.89 -30.83
CA ALA A 93 21.93 -2.48 -30.38
C ALA A 93 21.76 -3.67 -29.42
N LYS A 94 20.67 -3.73 -28.65
CA LYS A 94 20.37 -4.87 -27.78
C LYS A 94 19.89 -6.06 -28.59
N CYS A 95 19.10 -5.81 -29.63
CA CYS A 95 18.59 -6.82 -30.55
C CYS A 95 19.65 -7.35 -31.51
N GLU A 96 20.57 -6.52 -31.98
CA GLU A 96 21.56 -6.89 -33.00
C GLU A 96 22.99 -6.70 -32.47
N LYS A 97 23.52 -7.75 -31.86
CA LYS A 97 24.91 -7.78 -31.36
C LYS A 97 25.92 -8.26 -32.41
N VAL A 98 25.44 -8.96 -33.43
CA VAL A 98 26.20 -9.45 -34.58
C VAL A 98 25.46 -9.00 -35.84
N LYS A 99 26.17 -8.41 -36.80
CA LYS A 99 25.57 -7.85 -38.01
C LYS A 99 24.67 -8.87 -38.71
N GLY A 100 23.41 -8.50 -38.95
CA GLY A 100 22.38 -9.31 -39.59
C GLY A 100 21.72 -10.39 -38.71
N GLN A 101 22.09 -10.51 -37.43
CA GLN A 101 21.55 -11.51 -36.51
C GLN A 101 20.78 -10.85 -35.36
N TYR A 102 19.46 -11.08 -35.34
CA TYR A 102 18.55 -10.46 -34.37
C TYR A 102 18.14 -11.41 -33.25
N ASP A 103 18.32 -10.98 -32.00
CA ASP A 103 17.75 -11.58 -30.79
C ASP A 103 16.63 -10.69 -30.24
N PHE A 104 15.40 -11.16 -30.38
CA PHE A 104 14.18 -10.48 -29.92
C PHE A 104 13.62 -11.06 -28.63
N ALA A 105 14.27 -12.05 -28.01
CA ALA A 105 13.70 -12.83 -26.91
C ALA A 105 13.21 -11.96 -25.73
N TRP A 106 13.90 -10.87 -25.43
CA TRP A 106 13.50 -9.95 -24.36
C TRP A 106 12.24 -9.16 -24.70
N LEU A 107 12.06 -8.72 -25.96
CA LEU A 107 10.84 -8.06 -26.42
C LEU A 107 9.68 -9.06 -26.57
N ASP A 108 9.96 -10.31 -26.94
CA ASP A 108 8.99 -11.40 -26.99
C ASP A 108 8.38 -11.70 -25.61
N ALA A 109 9.14 -11.45 -24.54
CA ALA A 109 8.67 -11.58 -23.17
C ALA A 109 7.87 -10.36 -22.67
N VAL A 110 7.88 -9.24 -23.41
CA VAL A 110 7.30 -7.95 -22.99
C VAL A 110 6.07 -7.59 -23.82
N ILE A 111 6.22 -7.47 -25.15
CA ILE A 111 5.17 -6.94 -26.04
C ILE A 111 3.90 -7.81 -26.01
N PRO A 112 3.98 -9.14 -26.21
CA PRO A 112 2.79 -9.99 -26.14
C PRO A 112 2.14 -10.01 -24.75
N ASP A 113 2.93 -10.02 -23.67
CA ASP A 113 2.42 -10.03 -22.30
C ASP A 113 1.67 -8.72 -21.97
N ALA A 114 2.22 -7.56 -22.33
CA ALA A 114 1.55 -6.26 -22.16
C ALA A 114 0.22 -6.21 -22.92
N TYR A 115 0.23 -6.64 -24.20
CA TYR A 115 -0.98 -6.73 -25.02
C TYR A 115 -2.04 -7.65 -24.38
N LEU A 116 -1.65 -8.83 -23.89
CA LEU A 116 -2.55 -9.77 -23.20
C LEU A 116 -3.13 -9.23 -21.89
N ARG A 117 -2.49 -8.23 -21.27
CA ARG A 117 -3.02 -7.51 -20.10
C ARG A 117 -4.02 -6.41 -20.47
N GLY A 118 -4.27 -6.21 -21.75
CA GLY A 118 -5.17 -5.16 -22.25
C GLY A 118 -4.50 -3.79 -22.39
N VAL A 119 -3.16 -3.75 -22.38
CA VAL A 119 -2.33 -2.54 -22.51
C VAL A 119 -1.61 -2.59 -23.85
N ALA A 120 -1.98 -1.73 -24.80
CA ALA A 120 -1.44 -1.74 -26.15
C ALA A 120 0.02 -1.20 -26.16
N PRO A 121 0.99 -1.96 -26.67
CA PRO A 121 2.34 -1.45 -26.78
C PRO A 121 2.46 -0.38 -27.87
N TRP A 122 3.03 0.76 -27.49
CA TRP A 122 3.55 1.80 -28.37
C TRP A 122 5.07 1.67 -28.35
N VAL A 123 5.67 1.38 -29.50
CA VAL A 123 7.11 1.09 -29.61
C VAL A 123 7.85 2.24 -30.28
N GLU A 124 8.84 2.76 -29.57
CA GLU A 124 9.84 3.71 -30.03
C GLU A 124 11.02 2.95 -30.65
N LEU A 125 11.38 3.24 -31.91
CA LEU A 125 12.41 2.50 -32.65
C LEU A 125 13.85 2.87 -32.23
N SER A 126 14.08 3.88 -31.40
CA SER A 126 15.44 4.26 -30.99
C SER A 126 16.14 3.14 -30.18
N TYR A 127 17.46 3.18 -29.99
CA TYR A 127 18.46 4.11 -30.54
C TYR A 127 19.38 3.42 -31.56
N GLY A 128 20.52 4.04 -31.89
CA GLY A 128 21.47 3.55 -32.88
C GLY A 128 22.24 2.28 -32.48
N ASN A 129 23.02 1.74 -33.42
CA ASN A 129 23.85 0.56 -33.20
C ASN A 129 25.30 0.78 -33.67
N PRO A 130 26.28 0.80 -32.73
CA PRO A 130 27.66 1.16 -33.04
C PRO A 130 28.45 0.07 -33.76
N ILE A 131 27.89 -1.14 -33.94
CA ILE A 131 28.55 -2.18 -34.75
C ILE A 131 28.60 -1.81 -36.25
N TYR A 132 27.78 -0.83 -36.67
CA TYR A 132 27.79 -0.24 -38.01
C TYR A 132 28.45 1.13 -37.98
N ALA A 133 29.39 1.38 -38.90
CA ALA A 133 30.01 2.69 -39.01
C ALA A 133 28.92 3.72 -39.35
N GLY A 134 28.75 4.77 -38.54
CA GLY A 134 27.67 5.75 -38.73
C GLY A 134 26.26 5.24 -38.39
N GLY A 135 26.13 4.14 -37.63
CA GLY A 135 24.85 3.58 -37.16
C GLY A 135 24.26 4.25 -35.91
N GLY A 136 24.94 5.26 -35.35
CA GLY A 136 24.51 5.97 -34.13
C GLY A 136 24.86 5.25 -32.82
N GLU A 137 24.53 5.88 -31.69
CA GLU A 137 24.82 5.37 -30.34
C GLU A 137 23.57 4.83 -29.61
N PRO A 138 23.71 3.79 -28.77
CA PRO A 138 22.58 3.15 -28.09
C PRO A 138 22.27 3.82 -26.74
N LYS A 139 22.02 5.13 -26.72
CA LYS A 139 21.84 5.92 -25.49
C LYS A 139 20.94 7.14 -25.69
N LEU A 140 20.49 7.74 -24.58
CA LEU A 140 19.72 8.98 -24.61
C LEU A 140 20.51 10.10 -25.33
N GLY A 141 19.86 10.76 -26.28
CA GLY A 141 20.49 11.78 -27.13
C GLY A 141 21.54 11.22 -28.12
N GLY A 142 21.51 9.92 -28.43
CA GLY A 142 22.31 9.32 -29.49
C GLY A 142 22.02 9.94 -30.86
N ARG A 143 23.01 9.94 -31.76
CA ARG A 143 22.85 10.43 -33.14
C ARG A 143 21.99 9.45 -33.95
N ILE A 144 21.18 9.98 -34.87
CA ILE A 144 20.52 9.15 -35.89
C ILE A 144 21.58 8.47 -36.79
N PRO A 145 21.26 7.32 -37.42
CA PRO A 145 22.11 6.73 -38.46
C PRO A 145 22.32 7.71 -39.63
N THR A 146 23.56 7.81 -40.13
CA THR A 146 23.92 8.77 -41.20
C THR A 146 24.68 8.18 -42.38
N SER A 147 25.36 7.04 -42.20
CA SER A 147 26.08 6.38 -43.31
C SER A 147 25.12 5.52 -44.13
N GLU A 148 25.51 5.20 -45.37
CA GLU A 148 24.77 4.26 -46.21
C GLU A 148 24.65 2.88 -45.56
N GLU A 149 25.73 2.37 -44.97
CA GLU A 149 25.75 1.09 -44.25
C GLU A 149 24.80 1.11 -43.05
N GLY A 150 24.87 2.16 -42.22
CA GLY A 150 24.06 2.33 -41.02
C GLY A 150 22.57 2.48 -41.35
N LEU A 151 22.22 3.24 -42.40
CA LEU A 151 20.84 3.41 -42.87
C LEU A 151 20.27 2.12 -43.47
N ALA A 152 21.07 1.36 -44.22
CA ALA A 152 20.65 0.07 -44.76
C ALA A 152 20.43 -0.97 -43.63
N ALA A 153 21.30 -0.98 -42.63
CA ALA A 153 21.16 -1.87 -41.48
C ALA A 153 19.97 -1.48 -40.59
N TRP A 154 19.74 -0.19 -40.38
CA TRP A 154 18.55 0.35 -39.71
C TRP A 154 17.27 -0.13 -40.40
N ASP A 155 17.18 0.01 -41.72
CA ASP A 155 16.01 -0.44 -42.48
C ASP A 155 15.75 -1.95 -42.32
N ASN A 156 16.80 -2.77 -42.30
CA ASN A 156 16.67 -4.21 -42.11
C ASN A 156 16.15 -4.55 -40.71
N TRP A 157 16.67 -3.88 -39.69
CA TRP A 157 16.21 -4.07 -38.32
C TRP A 157 14.77 -3.58 -38.13
N VAL A 158 14.41 -2.40 -38.63
CA VAL A 158 13.03 -1.88 -38.61
C VAL A 158 12.10 -2.83 -39.35
N ARG A 159 12.50 -3.38 -40.49
CA ARG A 159 11.71 -4.38 -41.24
C ARG A 159 11.47 -5.64 -40.41
N ALA A 160 12.50 -6.14 -39.71
CA ALA A 160 12.37 -7.29 -38.83
C ALA A 160 11.44 -7.00 -37.64
N MET A 161 11.62 -5.85 -36.98
CA MET A 161 10.84 -5.39 -35.83
C MET A 161 9.35 -5.25 -36.16
N VAL A 162 9.02 -4.53 -37.24
CA VAL A 162 7.62 -4.31 -37.65
C VAL A 162 6.96 -5.61 -38.09
N ASN A 163 7.64 -6.46 -38.88
CA ASN A 163 7.05 -7.74 -39.28
C ASN A 163 6.76 -8.67 -38.10
N ARG A 164 7.63 -8.65 -37.08
CA ARG A 164 7.49 -9.47 -35.89
C ARG A 164 6.31 -9.04 -35.02
N TYR A 165 6.11 -7.74 -34.82
CA TYR A 165 5.19 -7.22 -33.80
C TYR A 165 3.94 -6.51 -34.35
N LYS A 166 3.74 -6.38 -35.66
CA LYS A 166 2.59 -5.69 -36.28
C LYS A 166 1.19 -6.14 -35.84
N ASN A 167 1.06 -7.32 -35.23
CA ASN A 167 -0.23 -7.82 -34.72
C ASN A 167 -0.55 -7.31 -33.31
N GLN A 168 0.46 -6.83 -32.57
CA GLN A 168 0.32 -6.32 -31.20
C GLN A 168 0.62 -4.81 -31.14
N VAL A 169 1.51 -4.32 -32.01
CA VAL A 169 1.97 -2.94 -32.09
C VAL A 169 1.34 -2.28 -33.31
N THR A 170 0.62 -1.18 -33.07
CA THR A 170 0.01 -0.36 -34.13
C THR A 170 0.51 1.08 -34.12
N GLU A 171 1.24 1.49 -33.09
CA GLU A 171 1.80 2.84 -32.93
C GLU A 171 3.32 2.75 -32.85
N TRP A 172 4.01 3.42 -33.78
CA TRP A 172 5.47 3.42 -33.90
C TRP A 172 6.02 4.84 -33.78
N GLU A 173 6.84 5.10 -32.76
CA GLU A 173 7.62 6.33 -32.65
C GLU A 173 8.99 6.12 -33.28
N ILE A 174 9.37 7.00 -34.19
CA ILE A 174 10.55 6.76 -35.03
C ILE A 174 11.86 7.01 -34.26
N TRP A 175 11.91 8.07 -33.47
CA TRP A 175 13.09 8.45 -32.70
C TRP A 175 12.69 9.32 -31.53
N ASN A 176 13.36 9.14 -30.39
CA ASN A 176 13.18 9.95 -29.19
C ASN A 176 14.18 11.10 -29.10
N GLU A 177 13.67 12.29 -28.81
CA GLU A 177 14.44 13.49 -28.46
C GLU A 177 15.65 13.74 -29.39
N PRO A 178 15.46 13.75 -30.73
CA PRO A 178 16.56 13.95 -31.66
C PRO A 178 17.22 15.31 -31.48
N ASP A 179 16.52 16.29 -30.90
CA ASP A 179 16.98 17.65 -30.62
C ASP A 179 17.97 17.75 -29.46
N LEU A 180 18.15 16.69 -28.64
CA LEU A 180 19.20 16.65 -27.62
C LEU A 180 20.60 16.50 -28.22
N ASN A 181 20.72 15.88 -29.40
CA ASN A 181 21.99 15.76 -30.09
C ASN A 181 22.21 16.99 -30.98
N LYS A 182 23.18 17.84 -30.62
CA LYS A 182 23.48 19.08 -31.37
C LYS A 182 23.90 18.85 -32.83
N LEU A 183 24.30 17.62 -33.18
CA LEU A 183 24.68 17.30 -34.54
C LEU A 183 23.50 16.80 -35.41
N ASN A 184 22.34 16.52 -34.81
CA ASN A 184 21.12 16.26 -35.56
C ASN A 184 20.51 17.61 -35.96
N THR A 185 20.41 17.90 -37.25
CA THR A 185 19.60 19.02 -37.73
C THR A 185 18.16 18.59 -37.98
N GLY A 186 17.22 19.53 -37.92
CA GLY A 186 15.81 19.24 -38.19
C GLY A 186 15.57 18.68 -39.60
N GLU A 187 16.30 19.18 -40.60
CA GLU A 187 16.22 18.68 -41.98
C GLU A 187 16.72 17.23 -42.10
N GLU A 188 17.91 16.91 -41.56
CA GLU A 188 18.45 15.54 -41.59
C GLU A 188 17.50 14.53 -40.91
N VAL A 189 16.91 14.93 -39.78
CA VAL A 189 15.92 14.12 -39.07
C VAL A 189 14.63 14.00 -39.89
N GLY A 190 14.27 15.02 -40.67
CA GLY A 190 13.16 14.97 -41.64
C GLY A 190 13.39 13.90 -42.72
N VAL A 191 14.58 13.86 -43.31
CA VAL A 191 14.99 12.84 -44.29
C VAL A 191 14.90 11.44 -43.67
N PHE A 192 15.49 11.26 -42.50
CA PHE A 192 15.50 9.98 -41.77
C PHE A 192 14.09 9.53 -41.37
N TYR A 193 13.26 10.45 -40.91
CA TYR A 193 11.88 10.18 -40.54
C TYR A 193 11.07 9.68 -41.74
N ILE A 194 11.12 10.39 -42.89
CA ILE A 194 10.39 9.99 -44.10
C ILE A 194 10.81 8.60 -44.55
N ARG A 195 12.12 8.30 -44.55
CA ARG A 195 12.65 6.97 -44.90
C ARG A 195 12.03 5.89 -44.03
N THR A 196 12.11 6.04 -42.71
CA THR A 196 11.64 5.04 -41.75
C THR A 196 10.10 4.92 -41.76
N ALA A 197 9.39 6.06 -41.80
CA ALA A 197 7.93 6.12 -41.86
C ALA A 197 7.36 5.40 -43.10
N LYS A 198 7.93 5.65 -44.28
CA LYS A 198 7.53 4.96 -45.52
C LYS A 198 7.79 3.46 -45.43
N LEU A 199 8.92 3.05 -44.85
CA LEU A 199 9.23 1.63 -44.63
C LEU A 199 8.19 0.97 -43.71
N VAL A 200 7.88 1.57 -42.56
CA VAL A 200 6.86 1.06 -41.62
C VAL A 200 5.50 0.93 -42.32
N ARG A 201 5.02 1.98 -43.02
CA ARG A 201 3.75 1.95 -43.76
C ARG A 201 3.73 0.93 -44.90
N SER A 202 4.87 0.64 -45.52
CA SER A 202 4.95 -0.41 -46.55
C SER A 202 4.69 -1.82 -46.00
N ILE A 203 5.00 -2.06 -44.72
CA ILE A 203 4.83 -3.35 -44.04
C ILE A 203 3.48 -3.42 -43.32
N GLN A 204 3.07 -2.30 -42.72
CA GLN A 204 1.83 -2.13 -41.95
C GLN A 204 1.12 -0.86 -42.41
N PRO A 205 0.27 -0.94 -43.47
CA PRO A 205 -0.38 0.23 -44.07
C PRO A 205 -1.23 1.06 -43.11
N ASN A 206 -1.71 0.47 -42.02
CA ASN A 206 -2.55 1.13 -41.00
C ASN A 206 -1.76 1.58 -39.75
N ALA A 207 -0.43 1.47 -39.74
CA ALA A 207 0.41 1.89 -38.61
C ALA A 207 0.26 3.38 -38.32
N ARG A 208 0.05 3.77 -37.06
CA ARG A 208 0.12 5.17 -36.63
C ARG A 208 1.57 5.54 -36.37
N LEU A 209 2.02 6.64 -36.96
CA LEU A 209 3.39 7.10 -36.91
C LEU A 209 3.52 8.31 -36.00
N ILE A 210 4.45 8.21 -35.06
CA ILE A 210 4.69 9.18 -34.00
C ILE A 210 6.05 9.83 -34.22
N ALA A 211 6.07 11.16 -34.20
CA ALA A 211 7.25 11.94 -34.54
C ALA A 211 7.90 12.61 -33.32
N LEU A 212 9.23 12.53 -33.32
CA LEU A 212 10.20 13.33 -32.57
C LEU A 212 10.34 13.06 -31.08
N GLY A 213 9.27 13.02 -30.29
CA GLY A 213 9.42 13.07 -28.83
C GLY A 213 10.30 14.25 -28.41
N VAL A 214 9.99 15.46 -28.88
CA VAL A 214 10.91 16.61 -28.79
C VAL A 214 11.17 17.03 -27.33
N ALA A 215 12.44 17.15 -26.93
CA ALA A 215 12.82 17.52 -25.57
C ALA A 215 12.56 19.01 -25.29
N GLY A 216 12.98 19.87 -26.23
CA GLY A 216 12.77 21.30 -26.16
C GLY A 216 11.33 21.70 -26.49
N VAL A 217 10.71 22.53 -25.65
CA VAL A 217 9.39 23.11 -25.91
C VAL A 217 9.51 24.63 -25.92
N PRO A 218 9.31 25.33 -27.06
CA PRO A 218 8.69 24.87 -28.32
C PRO A 218 9.66 24.34 -29.41
N ALA A 219 10.99 24.34 -29.18
CA ALA A 219 12.02 23.90 -30.13
C ALA A 219 11.84 24.35 -31.60
N ALA A 220 11.31 25.55 -31.83
CA ALA A 220 10.93 26.01 -33.17
C ALA A 220 12.08 26.00 -34.19
N GLY A 221 13.32 26.24 -33.75
CA GLY A 221 14.51 26.21 -34.62
C GLY A 221 14.86 24.82 -35.14
N PHE A 222 14.48 23.75 -34.44
CA PHE A 222 14.64 22.38 -34.89
C PHE A 222 13.40 21.90 -35.67
N MET A 223 12.20 22.22 -35.18
CA MET A 223 10.94 21.74 -35.77
C MET A 223 10.62 22.36 -37.13
N ARG A 224 10.95 23.64 -37.36
CA ARG A 224 10.69 24.29 -38.66
C ARG A 224 11.44 23.59 -39.81
N PRO A 225 12.78 23.40 -39.76
CA PRO A 225 13.49 22.65 -40.80
C PRO A 225 12.96 21.24 -41.02
N PHE A 226 12.55 20.54 -39.95
CA PHE A 226 11.92 19.22 -40.05
C PHE A 226 10.61 19.27 -40.84
N LEU A 227 9.68 20.15 -40.46
CA LEU A 227 8.38 20.29 -41.12
C LEU A 227 8.49 20.86 -42.54
N ASP A 228 9.42 21.80 -42.78
CA ASP A 228 9.72 22.34 -44.11
C ASP A 228 10.19 21.23 -45.06
N HIS A 229 11.06 20.35 -44.59
CA HIS A 229 11.52 19.19 -45.37
C HIS A 229 10.37 18.23 -45.68
N LEU A 230 9.55 17.85 -44.68
CA LEU A 230 8.38 17.02 -44.91
C LEU A 230 7.38 17.65 -45.89
N LYS A 231 7.18 18.96 -45.82
CA LYS A 231 6.32 19.70 -46.76
C LYS A 231 6.87 19.66 -48.18
N LYS A 232 8.18 19.89 -48.34
CA LYS A 232 8.88 19.84 -49.63
C LYS A 232 8.73 18.47 -50.31
N GLU A 233 8.80 17.39 -49.53
CA GLU A 233 8.67 16.01 -50.00
C GLU A 233 7.22 15.49 -50.06
N ASN A 234 6.23 16.36 -49.85
CA ASN A 234 4.80 16.01 -49.78
C ASN A 234 4.52 14.84 -48.80
N ALA A 235 5.16 14.88 -47.64
CA ALA A 235 5.23 13.79 -46.66
C ALA A 235 4.65 14.16 -45.29
N LEU A 236 3.97 15.31 -45.15
CA LEU A 236 3.36 15.74 -43.89
C LEU A 236 2.30 14.76 -43.36
N ASP A 237 1.64 14.00 -44.24
CA ASP A 237 0.65 12.98 -43.86
C ASP A 237 1.30 11.71 -43.26
N LEU A 238 2.63 11.60 -43.26
CA LEU A 238 3.34 10.54 -42.53
C LEU A 238 3.42 10.80 -41.02
N VAL A 239 3.04 11.99 -40.54
CA VAL A 239 3.00 12.30 -39.11
C VAL A 239 1.55 12.22 -38.62
N ASP A 240 1.20 11.15 -37.93
CA ASP A 240 -0.13 11.02 -37.31
C ASP A 240 -0.19 11.75 -35.95
N ILE A 241 0.90 11.67 -35.18
CA ILE A 241 1.04 12.25 -33.84
C ILE A 241 2.41 12.90 -33.71
N LEU A 242 2.47 14.07 -33.09
CA LEU A 242 3.71 14.68 -32.62
C LEU A 242 3.80 14.61 -31.09
N THR A 243 4.92 14.09 -30.58
CA THR A 243 5.20 13.94 -29.14
C THR A 243 6.20 14.96 -28.64
N TYR A 244 6.08 15.36 -27.36
CA TYR A 244 6.96 16.33 -26.70
C TYR A 244 7.11 16.10 -25.19
N HIS A 245 8.27 16.49 -24.62
CA HIS A 245 8.69 16.18 -23.25
C HIS A 245 8.97 17.43 -22.39
N GLY A 246 8.10 18.45 -22.46
CA GLY A 246 8.30 19.71 -21.74
C GLY A 246 8.14 19.57 -20.22
N TYR A 247 9.22 19.76 -19.46
CA TYR A 247 9.24 19.74 -17.98
C TYR A 247 9.24 21.16 -17.39
N ALA A 248 8.34 21.41 -16.44
CA ALA A 248 8.33 22.59 -15.60
C ALA A 248 8.07 22.20 -14.13
N PRO A 249 8.70 22.87 -13.14
CA PRO A 249 8.45 22.57 -11.74
C PRO A 249 6.99 22.78 -11.36
N ASN A 250 6.36 23.85 -11.85
CA ASN A 250 4.91 23.99 -11.84
C ASN A 250 4.37 23.52 -13.21
N PRO A 251 3.63 22.40 -13.31
CA PRO A 251 3.20 21.89 -14.60
C PRO A 251 2.25 22.85 -15.32
N ASP A 252 1.49 23.66 -14.55
CA ASP A 252 0.52 24.65 -15.06
C ASP A 252 1.16 25.75 -15.91
N THR A 253 2.47 26.01 -15.77
CA THR A 253 3.18 27.05 -16.54
C THR A 253 3.70 26.56 -17.90
N SER A 254 3.52 25.27 -18.22
CA SER A 254 4.04 24.67 -19.46
C SER A 254 3.23 25.07 -20.71
N TYR A 255 1.94 25.38 -20.54
CA TYR A 255 0.98 25.47 -21.64
C TYR A 255 1.21 26.58 -22.66
N PRO A 256 1.67 27.81 -22.31
CA PRO A 256 1.89 28.84 -23.31
C PRO A 256 2.87 28.41 -24.42
N LYS A 257 3.98 27.76 -24.06
CA LYS A 257 4.97 27.25 -25.02
C LYS A 257 4.50 26.01 -25.78
N ILE A 258 3.67 25.16 -25.15
CA ILE A 258 3.02 24.04 -25.84
C ILE A 258 2.06 24.57 -26.91
N GLU A 259 1.30 25.63 -26.64
CA GLU A 259 0.36 26.20 -27.60
C GLU A 259 1.09 26.93 -28.76
N GLU A 260 2.20 27.63 -28.50
CA GLU A 260 3.09 28.13 -29.56
C GLU A 260 3.55 27.00 -30.50
N MET A 261 3.90 25.84 -29.94
CA MET A 261 4.29 24.65 -30.71
C MET A 261 3.12 24.06 -31.50
N ARG A 262 1.92 23.97 -30.92
CA ARG A 262 0.72 23.49 -31.61
C ARG A 262 0.36 24.36 -32.81
N GLN A 263 0.37 25.68 -32.61
CA GLN A 263 0.14 26.64 -33.69
C GLN A 263 1.18 26.49 -34.80
N LEU A 264 2.45 26.30 -34.45
CA LEU A 264 3.50 26.03 -35.43
C LEU A 264 3.19 24.78 -36.25
N VAL A 265 2.96 23.62 -35.62
CA VAL A 265 2.72 22.35 -36.34
C VAL A 265 1.45 22.41 -37.17
N TRP A 266 0.36 22.97 -36.62
CA TRP A 266 -0.91 23.08 -37.33
C TRP A 266 -0.90 24.08 -38.48
N SER A 267 0.04 25.04 -38.50
CA SER A 267 0.28 25.86 -39.69
C SER A 267 0.81 25.07 -40.88
N TYR A 268 1.39 23.88 -40.65
CA TYR A 268 1.81 22.94 -41.70
C TYR A 268 0.72 21.91 -41.99
N ASN A 269 0.16 21.26 -40.96
CA ASN A 269 -0.94 20.30 -41.12
C ASN A 269 -1.83 20.27 -39.85
N PRO A 270 -3.07 20.80 -39.91
CA PRO A 270 -3.97 20.83 -38.75
C PRO A 270 -4.52 19.45 -38.35
N LYS A 271 -4.29 18.41 -39.16
CA LYS A 271 -4.69 17.03 -38.82
C LYS A 271 -3.73 16.34 -37.86
N ILE A 272 -2.50 16.86 -37.70
CA ILE A 272 -1.51 16.29 -36.79
C ILE A 272 -2.03 16.42 -35.35
N THR A 273 -2.14 15.28 -34.66
CA THR A 273 -2.53 15.25 -33.25
C THR A 273 -1.32 15.41 -32.33
N PHE A 274 -1.57 15.81 -31.08
CA PHE A 274 -0.53 16.01 -30.09
C PHE A 274 -0.68 15.01 -28.94
N MET A 275 0.46 14.53 -28.46
CA MET A 275 0.55 13.72 -27.26
C MET A 275 1.74 14.19 -26.43
N GLN A 276 1.52 14.33 -25.13
CA GLN A 276 2.61 14.45 -24.18
C GLN A 276 3.27 13.07 -24.06
N GLY A 277 4.54 12.95 -24.47
CA GLY A 277 5.21 11.66 -24.67
C GLY A 277 5.98 11.12 -23.46
N GLU A 278 6.40 11.98 -22.54
CA GLU A 278 7.22 11.64 -21.37
C GLU A 278 7.21 12.77 -20.32
N ASN A 279 6.46 12.65 -19.22
CA ASN A 279 6.48 13.60 -18.10
C ASN A 279 6.16 12.93 -16.78
N GLY A 280 6.80 13.39 -15.71
CA GLY A 280 6.56 12.97 -14.34
C GLY A 280 7.40 13.81 -13.37
N ALA A 281 7.04 13.79 -12.09
CA ALA A 281 7.86 14.39 -11.04
C ALA A 281 8.66 13.32 -10.26
N PRO A 282 9.89 13.62 -9.79
CA PRO A 282 10.60 12.75 -8.87
C PRO A 282 9.84 12.56 -7.55
N SER A 283 10.20 11.54 -6.78
CA SER A 283 9.53 11.21 -5.51
C SER A 283 10.44 11.30 -4.28
N THR A 284 11.64 11.85 -4.44
CA THR A 284 12.68 11.89 -3.40
C THR A 284 13.39 13.26 -3.35
N PRO A 285 14.08 13.59 -2.24
CA PRO A 285 14.88 14.81 -2.13
C PRO A 285 15.91 14.96 -3.26
N SER A 286 16.32 16.21 -3.53
CA SER A 286 17.20 16.54 -4.66
C SER A 286 18.56 15.85 -4.63
N ALA A 287 19.00 15.39 -3.44
CA ALA A 287 20.24 14.66 -3.26
C ALA A 287 20.20 13.20 -3.78
N VAL A 288 19.01 12.65 -4.05
CA VAL A 288 18.83 11.22 -4.39
C VAL A 288 18.52 11.04 -5.88
N THR A 289 17.56 11.79 -6.41
CA THR A 289 17.07 11.59 -7.78
C THR A 289 17.96 12.23 -8.84
N ILE A 290 17.96 11.66 -10.04
CA ILE A 290 18.57 12.25 -11.23
C ILE A 290 17.52 12.64 -12.29
N GLY A 291 17.99 13.16 -13.43
CA GLY A 291 17.15 13.55 -14.58
C GLY A 291 16.44 14.89 -14.42
N ALA A 292 15.40 15.12 -15.22
CA ALA A 292 14.59 16.34 -15.19
C ALA A 292 14.00 16.60 -13.79
N LEU A 293 13.89 17.88 -13.40
CA LEU A 293 13.36 18.35 -12.12
C LEU A 293 14.17 17.96 -10.86
N ARG A 294 15.37 17.36 -11.00
CA ARG A 294 16.19 16.92 -9.86
C ARG A 294 16.66 18.01 -8.91
N GLN A 295 16.67 19.27 -9.33
CA GLN A 295 17.16 20.41 -8.54
C GLN A 295 16.22 20.84 -7.40
N TYR A 296 15.14 20.09 -7.19
CA TYR A 296 14.09 20.39 -6.24
C TYR A 296 13.88 19.21 -5.31
N ASP A 297 13.53 19.48 -4.06
CA ASP A 297 13.08 18.44 -3.14
C ASP A 297 11.67 17.99 -3.50
N TRP A 298 11.53 16.67 -3.61
CA TRP A 298 10.26 16.00 -3.86
C TRP A 298 10.00 14.93 -2.80
N THR A 299 8.74 14.53 -2.76
CA THR A 299 8.15 13.51 -1.90
C THR A 299 7.17 12.71 -2.75
N GLU A 300 6.72 11.55 -2.28
CA GLU A 300 5.68 10.80 -2.99
C GLU A 300 4.36 11.58 -3.10
N LEU A 301 4.04 12.45 -2.13
CA LEU A 301 2.86 13.28 -2.17
C LEU A 301 2.98 14.38 -3.24
N SER A 302 4.08 15.15 -3.22
CA SER A 302 4.32 16.20 -4.23
C SER A 302 4.45 15.62 -5.65
N GLN A 303 5.00 14.41 -5.80
CA GLN A 303 4.96 13.64 -7.05
C GLN A 303 3.52 13.41 -7.50
N ALA A 304 2.70 12.78 -6.67
CA ALA A 304 1.31 12.45 -7.01
C ALA A 304 0.50 13.69 -7.39
N LYS A 305 0.67 14.80 -6.64
CA LYS A 305 0.04 16.08 -6.94
C LYS A 305 0.46 16.61 -8.31
N TRP A 306 1.77 16.59 -8.61
CA TRP A 306 2.31 17.08 -9.87
C TRP A 306 1.81 16.26 -11.06
N ASP A 307 1.87 14.92 -10.94
CA ASP A 307 1.45 13.99 -11.98
C ASP A 307 -0.03 14.20 -12.31
N LEU A 308 -0.90 14.28 -11.29
CA LEU A 308 -2.33 14.55 -11.49
C LEU A 308 -2.57 15.88 -12.22
N ARG A 309 -1.91 16.97 -11.80
CA ARG A 309 -2.05 18.28 -12.46
C ARG A 309 -1.63 18.22 -13.92
N ARG A 310 -0.52 17.53 -14.22
CA ARG A 310 -0.05 17.41 -15.60
C ARG A 310 -1.03 16.61 -16.44
N MET A 311 -1.45 15.43 -15.96
CA MET A 311 -2.39 14.55 -16.66
C MET A 311 -3.72 15.25 -16.98
N LEU A 312 -4.32 15.90 -15.98
CA LEU A 312 -5.64 16.52 -16.13
C LEU A 312 -5.57 17.90 -16.80
N GLY A 313 -4.45 18.61 -16.69
CA GLY A 313 -4.21 19.82 -17.45
C GLY A 313 -4.04 19.55 -18.95
N ASP A 314 -3.38 18.46 -19.31
CA ASP A 314 -3.24 18.01 -20.71
C ASP A 314 -4.59 17.50 -21.24
N HIS A 315 -5.26 16.63 -20.49
CA HIS A 315 -6.56 16.08 -20.87
C HIS A 315 -7.64 17.16 -21.00
N GLY A 316 -7.65 18.16 -20.10
CA GLY A 316 -8.52 19.33 -20.18
C GLY A 316 -8.32 20.20 -21.43
N ARG A 317 -7.19 20.04 -22.13
CA ARG A 317 -6.85 20.75 -23.38
C ARG A 317 -6.91 19.83 -24.62
N GLY A 318 -7.44 18.62 -24.47
CA GLY A 318 -7.54 17.64 -25.54
C GLY A 318 -6.18 17.04 -25.95
N ILE A 319 -5.22 16.99 -25.03
CA ILE A 319 -3.90 16.39 -25.25
C ILE A 319 -3.86 15.03 -24.55
N ALA A 320 -3.45 13.99 -25.27
CA ALA A 320 -3.21 12.68 -24.66
C ALA A 320 -1.91 12.69 -23.83
N THR A 321 -1.83 11.92 -22.75
CA THR A 321 -0.68 11.92 -21.84
C THR A 321 -0.08 10.54 -21.67
N ASN A 322 1.25 10.47 -21.77
CA ASN A 322 2.07 9.36 -21.31
C ASN A 322 2.77 9.72 -20.00
N LEU A 323 2.31 9.13 -18.91
CA LEU A 323 2.88 9.35 -17.59
C LEU A 323 4.24 8.62 -17.49
N PHE A 324 5.31 9.35 -17.23
CA PHE A 324 6.65 8.82 -17.05
C PHE A 324 6.94 8.63 -15.57
N THR A 325 7.13 7.41 -15.06
CA THR A 325 7.12 6.10 -15.73
C THR A 325 6.58 5.04 -14.77
N ILE A 326 6.36 3.79 -15.19
CA ILE A 326 5.77 2.78 -14.30
C ILE A 326 6.67 2.44 -13.09
N SER A 327 7.99 2.36 -13.25
CA SER A 327 8.92 2.00 -12.17
C SER A 327 10.13 2.93 -12.13
N ASP A 328 10.73 3.08 -10.96
CA ASP A 328 11.99 3.81 -10.83
C ASP A 328 13.08 3.20 -11.74
N ILE A 329 13.96 4.06 -12.26
CA ILE A 329 14.94 3.69 -13.29
C ILE A 329 16.36 3.77 -12.71
N HIS A 330 17.14 2.70 -12.85
CA HIS A 330 18.52 2.61 -12.36
C HIS A 330 19.52 2.79 -13.52
N TYR A 331 19.90 4.04 -13.79
CA TYR A 331 20.88 4.34 -14.83
C TYR A 331 22.29 3.93 -14.40
N ALA A 332 23.01 3.30 -15.33
CA ALA A 332 24.41 2.90 -15.17
C ALA A 332 25.37 3.80 -15.97
N ALA A 333 26.67 3.68 -15.69
CA ALA A 333 27.69 4.39 -16.44
C ALA A 333 27.65 4.05 -17.95
N GLY A 334 27.82 5.06 -18.80
CA GLY A 334 27.82 4.92 -20.27
C GLY A 334 26.61 5.60 -20.96
N ASP A 335 25.57 5.96 -20.21
CA ASP A 335 24.46 6.80 -20.68
C ASP A 335 24.69 8.29 -20.36
N HIS A 336 23.71 9.14 -20.67
CA HIS A 336 23.70 10.58 -20.41
C HIS A 336 23.73 10.92 -18.90
N MET A 337 23.35 9.99 -18.03
CA MET A 337 23.32 10.16 -16.59
C MET A 337 23.53 8.82 -15.87
N THR A 338 23.90 8.86 -14.58
CA THR A 338 24.12 7.68 -13.71
C THR A 338 23.41 7.89 -12.37
N GLY A 339 22.75 6.87 -11.84
CA GLY A 339 21.99 6.92 -10.58
C GLY A 339 20.52 6.55 -10.75
N VAL A 340 19.69 6.86 -9.74
CA VAL A 340 18.27 6.46 -9.73
C VAL A 340 17.37 7.64 -10.10
N ASN A 341 16.53 7.47 -11.11
CA ASN A 341 15.47 8.42 -11.45
C ASN A 341 14.18 7.98 -10.75
N THR A 342 13.73 8.75 -9.76
CA THR A 342 12.66 8.34 -8.84
C THR A 342 11.26 8.75 -9.30
N LYS A 343 11.07 8.98 -10.61
CA LYS A 343 9.78 9.32 -11.23
C LYS A 343 8.81 8.13 -11.35
N GLY A 344 9.27 6.92 -11.05
CA GLY A 344 8.44 5.73 -11.12
C GLY A 344 7.21 5.83 -10.24
N LEU A 345 6.08 5.30 -10.73
CA LEU A 345 4.90 5.04 -9.90
C LEU A 345 5.15 3.90 -8.90
N LEU A 346 6.08 3.02 -9.21
CA LEU A 346 6.53 1.92 -8.37
C LEU A 346 7.96 2.20 -7.89
N LYS A 347 8.16 2.07 -6.58
CA LYS A 347 9.49 2.10 -5.98
C LYS A 347 10.19 0.77 -6.26
N THR A 348 11.48 0.85 -6.57
CA THR A 348 12.31 -0.33 -6.90
C THR A 348 13.49 -0.48 -5.94
N ASN A 349 13.91 -1.72 -5.73
CA ASN A 349 15.20 -2.06 -5.15
C ASN A 349 16.37 -1.79 -6.13
N PRO A 350 17.63 -1.75 -5.67
CA PRO A 350 18.80 -1.60 -6.55
C PRO A 350 18.93 -2.68 -7.64
N ASP A 351 18.34 -3.86 -7.44
CA ASP A 351 18.29 -4.95 -8.44
C ASP A 351 17.13 -4.81 -9.44
N LYS A 352 16.39 -3.68 -9.37
CA LYS A 352 15.21 -3.32 -10.19
C LYS A 352 13.93 -4.11 -9.85
N THR A 353 13.95 -4.99 -8.84
CA THR A 353 12.72 -5.60 -8.34
C THR A 353 11.81 -4.55 -7.71
N ILE A 354 10.49 -4.76 -7.80
CA ILE A 354 9.52 -3.83 -7.21
C ILE A 354 9.51 -4.00 -5.69
N ASP A 355 9.76 -2.90 -4.98
CA ASP A 355 9.58 -2.77 -3.52
C ASP A 355 8.08 -2.61 -3.22
N ARG A 356 7.48 -1.51 -3.70
CA ARG A 356 6.04 -1.24 -3.54
C ARG A 356 5.50 -0.20 -4.52
N PRO A 357 4.17 -0.13 -4.72
CA PRO A 357 3.54 1.05 -5.30
C PRO A 357 3.74 2.31 -4.45
N LYS A 358 3.91 3.46 -5.10
CA LYS A 358 3.91 4.79 -4.48
C LYS A 358 2.51 5.39 -4.50
N LEU A 359 2.31 6.50 -3.78
CA LEU A 359 1.04 7.27 -3.81
C LEU A 359 0.60 7.62 -5.24
N ALA A 360 1.55 7.98 -6.11
CA ALA A 360 1.28 8.32 -7.51
C ALA A 360 0.65 7.17 -8.31
N TYR A 361 0.95 5.90 -7.98
CA TYR A 361 0.31 4.75 -8.63
C TYR A 361 -1.20 4.73 -8.39
N LYS A 362 -1.64 4.95 -7.14
CA LYS A 362 -3.06 5.00 -6.78
C LYS A 362 -3.75 6.23 -7.36
N ALA A 363 -3.10 7.38 -7.32
CA ALA A 363 -3.61 8.60 -7.94
C ALA A 363 -3.83 8.42 -9.46
N ALA A 364 -2.88 7.83 -10.17
CA ALA A 364 -3.01 7.50 -11.58
C ALA A 364 -4.14 6.49 -11.84
N GLN A 365 -4.28 5.44 -11.01
CA GLN A 365 -5.40 4.49 -11.10
C GLN A 365 -6.76 5.19 -11.02
N HIS A 366 -6.93 6.17 -10.14
CA HIS A 366 -8.18 6.92 -10.01
C HIS A 366 -8.50 7.72 -11.28
N VAL A 367 -7.51 8.37 -11.89
CA VAL A 367 -7.70 9.11 -13.14
C VAL A 367 -8.00 8.15 -14.29
N PHE A 368 -7.21 7.09 -14.46
CA PHE A 368 -7.38 6.12 -15.54
C PHE A 368 -8.74 5.42 -15.46
N ALA A 369 -9.20 5.09 -14.26
CA ALA A 369 -10.49 4.47 -14.03
C ALA A 369 -11.67 5.44 -14.08
N THR A 370 -11.46 6.75 -14.04
CA THR A 370 -12.56 7.73 -14.09
C THR A 370 -12.73 8.33 -15.48
N PHE A 371 -11.63 8.76 -16.11
CA PHE A 371 -11.64 9.51 -17.37
C PHE A 371 -11.35 8.59 -18.56
N ASP A 372 -12.26 7.66 -18.85
CA ASP A 372 -12.19 6.78 -20.02
C ASP A 372 -13.09 7.29 -21.17
N ASP A 373 -13.34 6.44 -22.16
CA ASP A 373 -14.21 6.76 -23.30
C ASP A 373 -15.68 7.08 -22.93
N GLN A 374 -16.10 6.82 -21.70
CA GLN A 374 -17.42 7.20 -21.19
C GLN A 374 -17.49 8.67 -20.80
N ILE A 375 -16.35 9.32 -20.58
CA ILE A 375 -16.25 10.72 -20.17
C ILE A 375 -15.77 11.58 -21.34
N GLU A 376 -16.58 12.56 -21.70
CA GLU A 376 -16.33 13.50 -22.80
C GLU A 376 -15.89 14.86 -22.26
N LEU A 377 -14.76 15.38 -22.76
CA LEU A 377 -14.35 16.77 -22.54
C LEU A 377 -15.34 17.73 -23.21
N LEU A 378 -15.81 18.73 -22.47
CA LEU A 378 -16.58 19.85 -23.01
C LEU A 378 -15.63 21.05 -23.22
N ASP A 379 -14.89 21.01 -24.32
CA ASP A 379 -13.82 21.97 -24.67
C ASP A 379 -14.27 23.44 -24.76
N LYS A 380 -15.56 23.68 -25.03
CA LYS A 380 -16.17 25.01 -25.08
C LYS A 380 -16.77 25.48 -23.76
N ALA A 381 -16.95 24.58 -22.79
CA ALA A 381 -17.48 24.94 -21.49
C ALA A 381 -16.46 25.73 -20.68
N LYS A 382 -16.92 26.72 -19.93
CA LYS A 382 -16.07 27.63 -19.14
C LYS A 382 -16.56 27.69 -17.70
N PRO A 383 -16.22 26.69 -16.85
CA PRO A 383 -16.43 26.81 -15.42
C PRO A 383 -15.73 28.07 -14.90
N THR A 384 -16.39 28.82 -14.03
CA THR A 384 -15.80 30.01 -13.40
C THR A 384 -15.51 29.73 -11.95
N ALA A 385 -14.30 30.06 -11.49
CA ALA A 385 -13.91 30.01 -10.08
C ALA A 385 -13.74 31.42 -9.53
N SER A 386 -14.05 31.65 -8.26
CA SER A 386 -13.81 32.94 -7.59
C SER A 386 -12.33 33.29 -7.41
N GLN A 387 -11.44 32.30 -7.54
CA GLN A 387 -10.00 32.46 -7.48
C GLN A 387 -9.40 32.35 -8.88
N THR A 388 -8.62 33.35 -9.30
CA THR A 388 -8.03 33.43 -10.65
C THR A 388 -6.93 32.40 -10.92
N THR A 389 -6.36 31.81 -9.86
CA THR A 389 -5.31 30.79 -9.95
C THR A 389 -5.86 29.37 -10.06
N VAL A 390 -7.18 29.19 -10.01
CA VAL A 390 -7.81 27.87 -10.12
C VAL A 390 -7.96 27.47 -11.59
N ALA A 391 -7.35 26.34 -11.95
CA ALA A 391 -7.61 25.68 -13.22
C ALA A 391 -8.89 24.85 -13.08
N ALA A 392 -9.75 24.87 -14.10
CA ALA A 392 -10.98 24.08 -14.12
C ALA A 392 -11.33 23.59 -15.54
N PHE A 393 -11.67 22.30 -15.65
CA PHE A 393 -12.08 21.67 -16.91
C PHE A 393 -13.36 20.86 -16.72
N GLN A 394 -14.26 20.95 -17.68
CA GLN A 394 -15.58 20.32 -17.58
C GLN A 394 -15.73 19.14 -18.52
N TYR A 395 -16.42 18.13 -18.03
CA TYR A 395 -16.68 16.88 -18.72
C TYR A 395 -18.13 16.43 -18.55
N ARG A 396 -18.55 15.51 -19.43
CA ARG A 396 -19.88 14.90 -19.40
C ARG A 396 -19.77 13.39 -19.59
N HIS A 397 -20.48 12.64 -18.76
CA HIS A 397 -20.69 11.22 -18.99
C HIS A 397 -21.62 11.00 -20.19
N ARG A 398 -21.14 10.29 -21.22
CA ARG A 398 -21.81 10.14 -22.51
C ARG A 398 -23.21 9.52 -22.42
N GLN A 399 -23.39 8.51 -21.56
CA GLN A 399 -24.67 7.78 -21.47
C GLN A 399 -25.74 8.50 -20.63
N ASN A 400 -25.42 8.92 -19.40
CA ASN A 400 -26.41 9.47 -18.47
C ASN A 400 -26.43 11.02 -18.41
N GLY A 401 -25.46 11.68 -19.05
CA GLY A 401 -25.36 13.15 -19.11
C GLY A 401 -24.86 13.83 -17.84
N GLY A 402 -24.46 13.07 -16.81
CA GLY A 402 -23.89 13.60 -15.57
C GLY A 402 -22.62 14.41 -15.83
N GLN A 403 -22.47 15.53 -15.11
CA GLN A 403 -21.34 16.45 -15.29
C GLN A 403 -20.21 16.14 -14.31
N LEU A 404 -18.98 16.40 -14.74
CA LEU A 404 -17.79 16.39 -13.90
C LEU A 404 -17.00 17.65 -14.16
N VAL A 405 -16.40 18.23 -13.13
CA VAL A 405 -15.46 19.35 -13.25
C VAL A 405 -14.23 19.04 -12.43
N THR A 406 -13.07 18.97 -13.08
CA THR A 406 -11.79 18.92 -12.39
C THR A 406 -11.40 20.33 -11.98
N LEU A 407 -10.81 20.50 -10.80
CA LEU A 407 -10.37 21.80 -10.31
C LEU A 407 -9.18 21.68 -9.35
N TRP A 408 -8.24 22.64 -9.43
CA TRP A 408 -7.09 22.76 -8.53
C TRP A 408 -6.51 24.16 -8.53
N SER A 409 -5.80 24.52 -7.47
CA SER A 409 -4.97 25.73 -7.44
C SER A 409 -3.66 25.51 -8.21
N GLY A 410 -3.45 26.30 -9.27
CA GLY A 410 -2.24 26.31 -10.10
C GLY A 410 -1.22 27.38 -9.68
N GLU A 411 -1.39 28.00 -8.51
CA GLU A 411 -0.63 29.21 -8.11
C GLU A 411 0.87 28.98 -7.88
N ALA A 412 1.26 27.75 -7.55
CA ALA A 412 2.65 27.39 -7.27
C ALA A 412 2.93 25.92 -7.61
N ARG A 413 4.22 25.55 -7.57
CA ARG A 413 4.65 24.14 -7.59
C ARG A 413 3.93 23.38 -6.46
N PRO A 414 3.46 22.15 -6.70
CA PRO A 414 2.90 21.31 -5.64
C PRO A 414 3.81 21.24 -4.41
N ALA A 415 3.25 21.50 -3.25
CA ALA A 415 3.97 21.50 -1.97
C ALA A 415 3.63 20.24 -1.16
N GLU A 416 4.49 19.90 -0.20
CA GLU A 416 4.19 18.81 0.75
C GLU A 416 2.94 19.15 1.57
N THR A 417 2.89 20.37 2.09
CA THR A 417 1.74 20.91 2.82
C THR A 417 1.07 22.03 2.02
N TYR A 418 -0.26 22.03 2.00
CA TYR A 418 -1.05 23.08 1.38
C TYR A 418 -2.41 23.15 2.07
N ASP A 419 -2.82 24.35 2.49
CA ASP A 419 -4.14 24.58 3.06
C ASP A 419 -5.15 24.84 1.93
N PRO A 420 -6.15 23.95 1.73
CA PRO A 420 -7.14 24.14 0.67
C PRO A 420 -7.91 25.45 0.83
N LYS A 421 -8.03 26.21 -0.25
CA LYS A 421 -8.70 27.53 -0.21
C LYS A 421 -10.18 27.38 -0.57
N PRO A 422 -11.12 27.94 0.23
CA PRO A 422 -12.53 27.98 -0.14
C PRO A 422 -12.74 28.73 -1.46
N THR A 423 -13.36 28.06 -2.43
CA THR A 423 -13.55 28.58 -3.79
C THR A 423 -15.01 28.42 -4.19
N ASP A 424 -15.59 29.49 -4.74
CA ASP A 424 -16.92 29.44 -5.34
C ASP A 424 -16.76 29.08 -6.82
N VAL A 425 -17.56 28.11 -7.28
CA VAL A 425 -17.47 27.56 -8.63
C VAL A 425 -18.84 27.59 -9.29
N THR A 426 -18.95 28.19 -10.48
CA THR A 426 -20.17 28.15 -11.28
C THR A 426 -19.97 27.27 -12.52
N ILE A 427 -20.91 26.36 -12.73
CA ILE A 427 -20.86 25.29 -13.73
C ILE A 427 -22.21 25.22 -14.43
N GLU A 428 -22.24 25.18 -15.75
CA GLU A 428 -23.45 24.88 -16.52
C GLU A 428 -23.61 23.36 -16.68
N GLY A 429 -24.82 22.82 -16.52
CA GLY A 429 -25.08 21.42 -16.87
C GLY A 429 -26.14 20.76 -15.99
N LYS A 430 -25.87 19.53 -15.54
CA LYS A 430 -26.84 18.69 -14.81
C LYS A 430 -26.18 18.00 -13.62
N PHE A 431 -26.60 18.41 -12.42
CA PHE A 431 -26.32 17.72 -11.16
C PHE A 431 -27.64 17.40 -10.44
N ILE A 432 -27.74 16.17 -9.97
CA ILE A 432 -28.80 15.61 -9.12
C ILE A 432 -28.23 15.38 -7.71
N GLN A 433 -27.14 14.62 -7.63
CA GLN A 433 -26.42 14.32 -6.39
C GLN A 433 -24.93 14.64 -6.59
N PRO A 434 -24.53 15.91 -6.47
CA PRO A 434 -23.13 16.28 -6.65
C PRO A 434 -22.28 15.80 -5.48
N VAL A 435 -21.08 15.31 -5.80
CA VAL A 435 -20.07 14.81 -4.87
C VAL A 435 -18.73 15.50 -5.14
N PHE A 436 -17.91 15.57 -4.10
CA PHE A 436 -16.53 16.01 -4.13
C PHE A 436 -15.62 14.78 -4.12
N VAL A 437 -14.69 14.70 -5.06
CA VAL A 437 -13.78 13.57 -5.23
C VAL A 437 -12.35 14.05 -5.04
N ASP A 438 -11.64 13.43 -4.11
CA ASP A 438 -10.20 13.58 -3.96
C ASP A 438 -9.49 12.50 -4.80
N LEU A 439 -8.71 12.92 -5.80
CA LEU A 439 -8.06 12.00 -6.73
C LEU A 439 -6.79 11.35 -6.18
N ILE A 440 -6.20 11.85 -5.10
CA ILE A 440 -5.07 11.17 -4.45
C ILE A 440 -5.60 10.02 -3.61
N SER A 441 -6.56 10.28 -2.73
CA SER A 441 -7.12 9.23 -1.85
C SER A 441 -8.17 8.35 -2.53
N GLY A 442 -8.78 8.85 -3.61
CA GLY A 442 -9.93 8.23 -4.26
C GLY A 442 -11.24 8.40 -3.49
N LYS A 443 -11.22 9.03 -2.31
CA LYS A 443 -12.41 9.19 -1.48
C LYS A 443 -13.41 10.14 -2.14
N VAL A 444 -14.68 9.79 -2.00
CA VAL A 444 -15.82 10.52 -2.56
C VAL A 444 -16.71 10.98 -1.43
N TYR A 445 -17.02 12.26 -1.40
CA TYR A 445 -17.77 12.91 -0.35
C TYR A 445 -19.02 13.57 -0.89
N GLU A 446 -20.10 13.55 -0.12
CA GLU A 446 -21.28 14.35 -0.39
C GLU A 446 -20.96 15.83 -0.19
N ILE A 447 -21.30 16.67 -1.18
CA ILE A 447 -21.23 18.12 -1.02
C ILE A 447 -22.45 18.56 -0.20
N PRO A 448 -22.25 19.21 0.98
CA PRO A 448 -23.34 19.67 1.81
C PRO A 448 -24.38 20.45 1.01
N LYS A 449 -25.67 20.18 1.26
CA LYS A 449 -26.74 20.80 0.47
C LYS A 449 -26.75 22.34 0.58
N SER A 450 -26.25 22.89 1.68
CA SER A 450 -26.07 24.34 1.89
C SER A 450 -24.98 24.96 1.00
N GLN A 451 -24.07 24.15 0.44
CA GLN A 451 -22.93 24.59 -0.36
C GLN A 451 -23.16 24.46 -1.86
N TRP A 452 -24.37 24.12 -2.31
CA TRP A 452 -24.67 24.18 -3.74
C TRP A 452 -26.14 24.46 -4.04
N LYS A 453 -26.38 25.24 -5.09
CA LYS A 453 -27.72 25.56 -5.58
C LYS A 453 -27.74 25.61 -7.10
N LYS A 454 -28.92 25.37 -7.67
CA LYS A 454 -29.18 25.63 -9.08
C LYS A 454 -29.41 27.13 -9.26
N SER A 455 -28.67 27.75 -10.16
CA SER A 455 -28.72 29.17 -10.51
C SER A 455 -29.25 29.31 -11.94
N GLY A 456 -30.45 29.88 -12.11
CA GLY A 456 -31.07 30.08 -13.43
C GLY A 456 -31.42 28.79 -14.19
N THR A 457 -31.55 28.89 -15.51
CA THR A 457 -31.89 27.76 -16.41
C THR A 457 -30.66 26.92 -16.74
N GLY A 458 -30.19 26.12 -15.78
CA GLY A 458 -29.16 25.09 -16.01
C GLY A 458 -27.77 25.39 -15.40
N GLY A 459 -27.58 26.56 -14.80
CA GLY A 459 -26.37 26.86 -14.02
C GLY A 459 -26.43 26.26 -12.61
N TYR A 460 -25.28 25.93 -12.07
CA TYR A 460 -25.08 25.46 -10.70
C TYR A 460 -23.97 26.27 -10.06
N THR A 461 -24.20 26.75 -8.85
CA THR A 461 -23.18 27.43 -8.04
C THR A 461 -22.84 26.56 -6.86
N PHE A 462 -21.57 26.24 -6.71
CA PHE A 462 -20.96 25.57 -5.56
C PHE A 462 -20.20 26.62 -4.75
N THR A 463 -20.42 26.67 -3.44
CA THR A 463 -19.90 27.72 -2.57
C THR A 463 -18.91 27.14 -1.58
N ALA A 464 -17.80 27.83 -1.37
CA ALA A 464 -16.76 27.47 -0.41
C ALA A 464 -16.23 26.03 -0.55
N ILE A 465 -16.05 25.56 -1.79
CA ILE A 465 -15.43 24.26 -2.06
C ILE A 465 -13.95 24.33 -1.68
N PRO A 466 -13.43 23.38 -0.88
CA PRO A 466 -12.02 23.39 -0.47
C PRO A 466 -11.14 22.93 -1.63
N VAL A 467 -10.53 23.87 -2.36
CA VAL A 467 -9.69 23.55 -3.53
C VAL A 467 -8.23 23.46 -3.10
N PRO A 468 -7.61 22.27 -3.19
CA PRO A 468 -6.21 22.08 -2.85
C PRO A 468 -5.29 22.41 -4.05
N ASP A 469 -4.00 22.21 -3.86
CA ASP A 469 -2.94 22.34 -4.86
C ASP A 469 -2.77 21.05 -5.68
N TYR A 470 -3.85 20.31 -5.90
CA TYR A 470 -3.90 19.16 -6.81
C TYR A 470 -5.33 18.93 -7.27
N PRO A 471 -5.55 18.19 -8.37
CA PRO A 471 -6.88 18.00 -8.92
C PRO A 471 -7.82 17.27 -7.97
N VAL A 472 -8.95 17.92 -7.72
CA VAL A 472 -10.16 17.32 -7.15
C VAL A 472 -11.28 17.39 -8.20
N VAL A 473 -12.39 16.69 -7.97
CA VAL A 473 -13.52 16.67 -8.92
C VAL A 473 -14.83 17.01 -8.22
N ILE A 474 -15.59 17.95 -8.76
CA ILE A 474 -17.03 18.04 -8.50
C ILE A 474 -17.72 17.19 -9.56
N ALA A 475 -18.42 16.13 -9.14
CA ALA A 475 -19.01 15.17 -10.08
C ALA A 475 -20.47 14.87 -9.72
N GLU A 476 -21.29 14.58 -10.72
CA GLU A 476 -22.54 13.88 -10.50
C GLU A 476 -22.23 12.44 -10.05
N LYS A 477 -22.76 12.03 -8.89
CA LYS A 477 -22.45 10.70 -8.31
C LYS A 477 -22.71 9.56 -9.29
N ALA A 478 -23.80 9.62 -10.06
CA ALA A 478 -24.16 8.59 -11.03
C ALA A 478 -23.20 8.48 -12.23
N ALA A 479 -22.29 9.44 -12.43
CA ALA A 479 -21.25 9.39 -13.45
C ALA A 479 -19.98 8.66 -13.00
N LEU A 480 -19.91 8.22 -11.75
CA LEU A 480 -18.73 7.59 -11.17
C LEU A 480 -18.95 6.10 -10.90
N HIS A 481 -17.90 5.31 -11.13
CA HIS A 481 -17.81 3.92 -10.66
C HIS A 481 -17.31 3.95 -9.23
N LEU A 482 -18.21 3.75 -8.27
CA LEU A 482 -17.86 3.82 -6.86
C LEU A 482 -17.80 2.43 -6.24
N LEU A 483 -16.72 2.19 -5.52
CA LEU A 483 -16.74 1.29 -4.38
C LEU A 483 -17.38 2.04 -3.22
N THR A 484 -17.69 1.28 -2.20
CA THR A 484 -18.08 1.87 -0.94
C THR A 484 -16.87 2.62 -0.35
N PRO A 485 -17.04 3.48 0.68
CA PRO A 485 -15.95 4.19 1.40
C PRO A 485 -14.78 3.35 1.92
N THR A 486 -14.81 2.04 1.67
CA THR A 486 -13.86 1.06 2.14
C THR A 486 -13.19 0.26 1.05
N GLY A 487 -13.41 0.60 -0.22
CA GLY A 487 -12.78 -0.09 -1.33
C GLY A 487 -13.32 -1.50 -1.57
N GLN A 488 -14.51 -1.83 -1.08
CA GLN A 488 -15.20 -3.09 -1.37
C GLN A 488 -16.50 -2.83 -2.11
N SER A 489 -16.87 -3.68 -3.07
CA SER A 489 -18.25 -3.70 -3.54
C SER A 489 -19.06 -4.49 -2.53
N ALA A 490 -19.99 -3.89 -1.79
CA ALA A 490 -21.12 -4.68 -1.29
C ALA A 490 -21.96 -5.12 -2.50
N ASN A 491 -22.92 -6.04 -2.30
CA ASN A 491 -24.01 -6.23 -3.26
C ASN A 491 -24.56 -4.83 -3.61
N PRO A 492 -24.63 -4.42 -4.90
CA PRO A 492 -25.00 -3.04 -5.28
C PRO A 492 -26.35 -2.58 -4.72
N SER A 493 -27.21 -3.53 -4.32
CA SER A 493 -28.50 -3.26 -3.67
C SER A 493 -28.39 -2.87 -2.18
N PHE A 494 -27.25 -3.09 -1.53
CA PHE A 494 -27.07 -2.87 -0.09
C PHE A 494 -26.72 -1.40 0.15
N LYS A 495 -27.55 -0.72 0.94
CA LYS A 495 -27.36 0.71 1.23
C LYS A 495 -26.28 0.89 2.30
N TYR A 496 -25.26 1.69 1.99
CA TYR A 496 -24.23 2.06 2.95
C TYR A 496 -24.80 2.90 4.10
N LEU A 497 -24.54 2.49 5.34
CA LEU A 497 -25.01 3.13 6.56
C LEU A 497 -23.92 3.89 7.32
N GLY A 498 -22.66 3.46 7.20
CA GLY A 498 -21.52 4.15 7.80
C GLY A 498 -20.36 3.21 8.16
N LYS A 499 -19.41 3.69 8.98
CA LYS A 499 -18.32 2.86 9.54
C LYS A 499 -18.55 2.57 11.03
N ILE A 500 -18.07 1.41 11.49
CA ILE A 500 -17.95 1.07 12.91
C ILE A 500 -17.18 2.20 13.62
N ALA A 501 -17.71 2.67 14.73
CA ALA A 501 -17.03 3.61 15.61
C ALA A 501 -15.91 2.88 16.37
N PRO A 502 -14.64 3.29 16.22
CA PRO A 502 -13.57 2.77 17.05
C PRO A 502 -13.81 3.03 18.53
N LYS A 503 -13.51 2.03 19.37
CA LYS A 503 -13.47 2.18 20.83
C LYS A 503 -12.05 2.21 21.33
N GLN A 504 -11.75 3.10 22.27
CA GLN A 504 -10.45 3.08 22.93
C GLN A 504 -10.42 2.00 24.02
N SER A 505 -9.22 1.53 24.36
CA SER A 505 -9.01 0.50 25.39
C SER A 505 -9.59 0.90 26.74
N ARG A 506 -9.63 2.19 27.07
CA ARG A 506 -10.24 2.74 28.29
C ARG A 506 -11.78 2.68 28.30
N ASP A 507 -12.40 2.66 27.13
CA ASP A 507 -13.86 2.61 26.98
C ASP A 507 -14.39 1.17 26.97
N ILE A 508 -13.48 0.19 26.87
CA ILE A 508 -13.80 -1.23 26.90
C ILE A 508 -13.52 -1.80 28.29
N ARG A 509 -14.54 -2.41 28.89
CA ARG A 509 -14.45 -3.03 30.21
C ARG A 509 -13.54 -4.26 30.20
N SER A 510 -13.83 -5.23 29.32
CA SER A 510 -12.98 -6.38 29.05
C SER A 510 -13.16 -6.90 27.62
N SER A 511 -12.19 -7.66 27.12
CA SER A 511 -12.24 -8.31 25.81
C SER A 511 -11.28 -9.49 25.76
N ASN A 512 -11.39 -10.33 24.73
CA ASN A 512 -10.52 -11.50 24.51
C ASN A 512 -9.24 -11.13 23.74
N TRP A 513 -8.97 -9.85 23.56
CA TRP A 513 -8.01 -9.35 22.57
C TRP A 513 -6.77 -8.75 23.22
N SER A 514 -5.64 -9.26 22.78
CA SER A 514 -4.30 -8.77 23.14
C SER A 514 -3.52 -8.40 21.89
N VAL A 515 -2.50 -7.56 22.05
CA VAL A 515 -1.52 -7.26 20.99
C VAL A 515 -0.11 -7.54 21.48
N GLY A 516 0.72 -8.04 20.58
CA GLY A 516 2.15 -8.13 20.78
C GLY A 516 2.77 -6.72 20.84
N ALA A 517 3.66 -6.52 21.80
CA ALA A 517 4.52 -5.36 21.95
C ALA A 517 5.94 -5.85 22.30
N GLU A 518 6.39 -6.88 21.58
CA GLU A 518 7.71 -7.49 21.72
C GLU A 518 8.81 -6.62 21.11
N TYR A 519 10.05 -7.11 21.14
CA TYR A 519 11.23 -6.52 20.50
C TYR A 519 11.85 -5.27 21.15
N MET A 520 11.15 -4.64 22.09
CA MET A 520 11.67 -3.49 22.86
C MET A 520 12.84 -3.84 23.80
N ASP A 521 12.94 -5.10 24.23
CA ASP A 521 14.04 -5.61 25.06
C ASP A 521 15.40 -5.66 24.32
N ARG A 522 15.38 -5.59 22.99
CA ARG A 522 16.56 -5.60 22.10
C ARG A 522 16.68 -4.35 21.24
N ASP A 523 15.86 -3.32 21.51
CA ASP A 523 15.84 -2.05 20.79
C ASP A 523 15.55 -2.18 19.27
N TRP A 524 14.85 -3.24 18.86
CA TRP A 524 14.40 -3.40 17.47
C TRP A 524 13.08 -2.65 17.19
N THR A 525 12.39 -2.23 18.25
CA THR A 525 11.30 -1.25 18.25
C THR A 525 11.47 -0.30 19.43
N THR A 526 10.96 0.93 19.31
CA THR A 526 11.04 1.96 20.36
C THR A 526 9.63 2.39 20.78
N TYR A 527 9.25 2.17 22.04
CA TYR A 527 7.89 2.45 22.56
C TYR A 527 7.41 3.87 22.26
N ALA A 528 8.27 4.87 22.53
CA ALA A 528 7.95 6.28 22.34
C ALA A 528 7.50 6.62 20.91
N ASN A 529 7.96 5.85 19.91
CA ASN A 529 7.67 6.10 18.51
C ASN A 529 6.26 5.65 18.10
N TRP A 530 5.61 4.77 18.86
CA TRP A 530 4.31 4.18 18.48
C TRP A 530 3.27 4.15 19.61
N LYS A 531 3.61 4.55 20.85
CA LYS A 531 2.71 4.45 22.02
C LYS A 531 1.34 5.10 21.83
N GLU A 532 1.23 6.15 21.01
CA GLU A 532 -0.05 6.84 20.74
C GLU A 532 -1.09 6.00 19.99
N TYR A 533 -0.66 4.87 19.41
CA TYR A 533 -1.53 3.95 18.66
C TYR A 533 -2.08 2.83 19.55
N LEU A 534 -1.51 2.57 20.73
CA LEU A 534 -1.84 1.40 21.54
C LEU A 534 -3.25 1.48 22.11
N GLY A 535 -3.58 2.53 22.86
CA GLY A 535 -4.89 2.70 23.48
C GLY A 535 -6.02 2.89 22.45
N LYS A 536 -5.69 3.35 21.24
CA LYS A 536 -6.65 3.48 20.14
C LYS A 536 -7.08 2.14 19.56
N LEU A 537 -6.32 1.06 19.73
CA LEU A 537 -6.69 -0.27 19.23
C LEU A 537 -7.93 -0.86 19.94
N GLY A 538 -8.18 -0.50 21.19
CA GLY A 538 -9.24 -1.12 22.00
C GLY A 538 -8.80 -2.40 22.74
N VAL A 539 -7.60 -2.92 22.49
CA VAL A 539 -7.09 -4.12 23.19
C VAL A 539 -7.01 -3.92 24.70
N LYS A 540 -7.17 -4.99 25.47
CA LYS A 540 -7.11 -4.92 26.95
C LYS A 540 -5.80 -5.38 27.52
N LYS A 541 -5.03 -6.15 26.75
CA LYS A 541 -3.70 -6.63 27.15
C LYS A 541 -2.66 -6.36 26.07
N ALA A 542 -1.43 -6.17 26.50
CA ALA A 542 -0.26 -6.15 25.61
C ALA A 542 0.78 -7.14 26.12
N ARG A 543 1.33 -7.96 25.23
CA ARG A 543 2.40 -8.91 25.56
C ARG A 543 3.75 -8.23 25.38
N ILE A 544 4.57 -8.17 26.44
CA ILE A 544 5.92 -7.58 26.40
C ILE A 544 6.98 -8.55 26.93
N GLN A 545 8.24 -8.35 26.54
CA GLN A 545 9.39 -9.12 27.02
C GLN A 545 10.14 -8.36 28.11
N SER A 546 10.61 -9.08 29.13
CA SER A 546 11.20 -8.49 30.34
C SER A 546 12.62 -7.96 30.14
N GLY A 547 13.41 -8.59 29.26
CA GLY A 547 14.74 -8.12 28.88
C GLY A 547 15.77 -8.15 30.00
N TRP A 548 16.12 -9.32 30.53
CA TRP A 548 17.09 -9.44 31.64
C TRP A 548 18.43 -8.77 31.34
N ALA A 549 19.05 -9.09 30.20
CA ALA A 549 20.30 -8.46 29.76
C ALA A 549 20.20 -6.96 29.48
N LYS A 550 18.99 -6.43 29.21
CA LYS A 550 18.78 -4.99 29.05
C LYS A 550 18.71 -4.31 30.42
N CYS A 551 18.03 -4.93 31.37
CA CYS A 551 17.86 -4.41 32.72
C CYS A 551 19.12 -4.55 33.58
N GLU A 552 19.96 -5.57 33.39
CA GLU A 552 21.12 -5.83 34.24
C GLU A 552 22.41 -5.87 33.44
N LYS A 553 23.08 -4.71 33.34
CA LYS A 553 24.39 -4.57 32.68
C LYS A 553 25.57 -4.88 33.61
N VAL A 554 25.35 -4.74 34.91
CA VAL A 554 26.30 -5.06 35.97
C VAL A 554 25.60 -5.98 36.95
N LYS A 555 26.21 -7.13 37.30
CA LYS A 555 25.61 -8.14 38.18
C LYS A 555 25.08 -7.51 39.47
N GLY A 556 23.81 -7.73 39.76
CA GLY A 556 23.08 -7.20 40.92
C GLY A 556 22.60 -5.76 40.81
N GLN A 557 22.85 -5.06 39.69
CA GLN A 557 22.41 -3.67 39.48
C GLN A 557 21.40 -3.60 38.33
N TYR A 558 20.17 -3.22 38.66
CA TYR A 558 19.06 -3.18 37.71
C TYR A 558 18.71 -1.75 37.29
N ASP A 559 18.64 -1.51 35.98
CA ASP A 559 18.03 -0.34 35.37
C ASP A 559 16.70 -0.74 34.72
N PHE A 560 15.61 -0.30 35.34
CA PHE A 560 14.25 -0.56 34.91
C PHE A 560 13.58 0.64 34.21
N ALA A 561 14.29 1.75 34.01
CA ALA A 561 13.69 3.02 33.57
C ALA A 561 12.86 2.89 32.28
N TRP A 562 13.32 2.07 31.33
CA TRP A 562 12.61 1.83 30.07
C TRP A 562 11.29 1.06 30.28
N LEU A 563 11.26 0.08 31.18
CA LEU A 563 10.02 -0.64 31.54
C LEU A 563 9.09 0.22 32.40
N ASP A 564 9.64 1.11 33.23
CA ASP A 564 8.84 2.05 34.02
C ASP A 564 8.01 2.96 33.11
N GLU A 565 8.61 3.50 32.05
CA GLU A 565 7.88 4.29 31.05
C GLU A 565 6.77 3.46 30.42
N ILE A 566 7.10 2.26 29.93
CA ILE A 566 6.18 1.41 29.17
C ILE A 566 5.00 0.95 30.03
N ILE A 567 5.26 0.29 31.17
CA ILE A 567 4.21 -0.35 31.98
C ILE A 567 3.25 0.70 32.55
N VAL A 568 3.77 1.84 33.00
CA VAL A 568 2.94 2.93 33.55
C VAL A 568 2.06 3.52 32.45
N ASP A 569 2.61 3.80 31.28
CA ASP A 569 1.87 4.38 30.17
C ASP A 569 0.84 3.41 29.59
N MET A 570 1.17 2.12 29.40
CA MET A 570 0.20 1.09 28.98
C MET A 570 -1.03 1.08 29.90
N LYS A 571 -0.82 1.07 31.23
CA LYS A 571 -1.92 1.11 32.22
C LYS A 571 -2.74 2.38 32.10
N LYS A 572 -2.11 3.54 31.90
CA LYS A 572 -2.78 4.83 31.67
C LYS A 572 -3.63 4.83 30.40
N GLN A 573 -3.22 4.07 29.39
CA GLN A 573 -3.98 3.88 28.16
C GLN A 573 -5.14 2.87 28.30
N GLY A 574 -5.25 2.18 29.44
CA GLY A 574 -6.28 1.16 29.69
C GLY A 574 -5.87 -0.24 29.21
N VAL A 575 -4.57 -0.48 29.00
CA VAL A 575 -3.98 -1.74 28.55
C VAL A 575 -3.13 -2.34 29.66
N THR A 576 -3.39 -3.60 30.03
CA THR A 576 -2.61 -4.29 31.07
C THR A 576 -1.48 -5.09 30.41
N PRO A 577 -0.21 -4.87 30.77
CA PRO A 577 0.88 -5.69 30.27
C PRO A 577 0.81 -7.10 30.86
N TRP A 578 0.98 -8.12 30.01
CA TRP A 578 1.46 -9.44 30.41
C TRP A 578 2.95 -9.49 30.11
N VAL A 579 3.76 -9.93 31.07
CA VAL A 579 5.22 -9.92 30.94
C VAL A 579 5.75 -11.32 30.70
N ASN A 580 6.38 -11.53 29.54
CA ASN A 580 7.19 -12.70 29.26
C ASN A 580 8.59 -12.53 29.87
N LEU A 581 8.94 -13.41 30.79
CA LEU A 581 10.26 -13.48 31.42
C LEU A 581 11.24 -14.19 30.47
N SER A 582 11.89 -13.40 29.63
CA SER A 582 12.95 -13.81 28.70
C SER A 582 13.77 -12.59 28.24
N TYR A 583 14.94 -12.75 27.63
CA TYR A 583 15.78 -13.96 27.60
C TYR A 583 16.88 -13.89 28.67
N GLY A 584 17.97 -14.63 28.48
CA GLY A 584 19.11 -14.74 29.39
C GLY A 584 19.97 -13.46 29.49
N ASN A 585 21.03 -13.55 30.29
CA ASN A 585 21.98 -12.46 30.51
C ASN A 585 23.45 -12.92 30.39
N PRO A 586 24.16 -12.53 29.31
CA PRO A 586 25.54 -12.93 29.06
C PRO A 586 26.58 -12.46 30.09
N VAL A 587 26.24 -11.53 31.00
CA VAL A 587 27.17 -11.15 32.09
C VAL A 587 27.40 -12.29 33.09
N TYR A 588 26.51 -13.29 33.11
CA TYR A 588 26.66 -14.52 33.89
C TYR A 588 27.22 -15.64 33.01
N SER A 589 28.25 -16.34 33.49
CA SER A 589 28.71 -17.56 32.82
C SER A 589 27.59 -18.60 32.85
N GLY A 590 27.18 -19.13 31.70
CA GLY A 590 26.00 -19.99 31.58
C GLY A 590 24.66 -19.27 31.82
N GLY A 591 24.61 -17.95 31.63
CA GLY A 591 23.42 -17.10 31.77
C GLY A 591 22.42 -17.15 30.61
N GLY A 592 22.65 -17.99 29.61
CA GLY A 592 21.86 -18.04 28.39
C GLY A 592 22.22 -16.93 27.39
N GLY A 593 21.35 -16.73 26.40
CA GLY A 593 21.50 -15.71 25.34
C GLY A 593 20.34 -14.70 25.33
N THR A 594 20.45 -13.65 24.52
CA THR A 594 19.50 -12.51 24.49
C THR A 594 18.47 -12.58 23.36
N THR A 595 18.53 -13.62 22.52
CA THR A 595 17.73 -13.73 21.29
C THR A 595 16.83 -14.95 21.31
N LEU A 596 15.92 -15.03 20.34
CA LEU A 596 15.13 -16.23 20.08
C LEU A 596 16.01 -17.48 20.01
N ASN A 597 15.50 -18.60 20.52
CA ASN A 597 16.20 -19.89 20.59
C ASN A 597 17.46 -19.91 21.47
N ALA A 598 17.68 -18.88 22.30
CA ALA A 598 18.74 -18.88 23.29
C ALA A 598 18.60 -20.05 24.29
N ALA A 599 19.74 -20.51 24.82
CA ALA A 599 19.76 -21.44 25.94
C ALA A 599 19.19 -20.78 27.20
N LEU A 600 18.61 -21.61 28.08
CA LEU A 600 18.22 -21.20 29.42
C LEU A 600 19.47 -20.87 30.28
N PRO A 601 19.34 -20.02 31.30
CA PRO A 601 20.30 -19.97 32.39
C PRO A 601 20.45 -21.36 33.04
N TYR A 602 21.68 -21.88 33.16
CA TYR A 602 21.92 -23.25 33.64
C TYR A 602 23.02 -23.38 34.70
N SER A 603 23.93 -22.42 34.82
CA SER A 603 24.96 -22.47 35.87
C SER A 603 24.37 -22.07 37.23
N GLY A 604 25.00 -22.51 38.33
CA GLY A 604 24.57 -22.12 39.68
C GLY A 604 24.53 -20.60 39.87
N GLU A 605 25.58 -19.90 39.45
CA GLU A 605 25.64 -18.43 39.53
C GLU A 605 24.53 -17.77 38.67
N ALA A 606 24.32 -18.27 37.45
CA ALA A 606 23.31 -17.74 36.55
C ALA A 606 21.88 -17.96 37.06
N LEU A 607 21.59 -19.13 37.64
CA LEU A 607 20.28 -19.42 38.22
C LEU A 607 20.01 -18.56 39.45
N GLU A 608 21.02 -18.29 40.30
CA GLU A 608 20.87 -17.32 41.39
C GLU A 608 20.65 -15.89 40.88
N GLY A 609 21.39 -15.48 39.83
CA GLY A 609 21.19 -14.20 39.15
C GLY A 609 19.77 -14.07 38.58
N TRP A 610 19.29 -15.11 37.90
CA TRP A 610 17.94 -15.18 37.36
C TRP A 610 16.88 -15.03 38.44
N LYS A 611 16.98 -15.78 39.55
CA LYS A 611 16.05 -15.67 40.68
C LYS A 611 16.02 -14.25 41.25
N LYS A 612 17.18 -13.61 41.44
CA LYS A 612 17.25 -12.22 41.93
C LYS A 612 16.58 -11.25 40.97
N TYR A 613 16.80 -11.40 39.67
CA TYR A 613 16.14 -10.59 38.65
C TYR A 613 14.63 -10.79 38.63
N VAL A 614 14.16 -12.06 38.66
CA VAL A 614 12.73 -12.39 38.72
C VAL A 614 12.09 -11.81 39.98
N SER A 615 12.72 -11.95 41.16
CA SER A 615 12.21 -11.33 42.37
C SER A 615 12.15 -9.80 42.26
N ALA A 616 13.19 -9.16 41.69
CA ALA A 616 13.25 -7.70 41.54
C ALA A 616 12.18 -7.17 40.60
N ILE A 617 11.97 -7.80 39.43
CA ILE A 617 10.97 -7.35 38.45
C ILE A 617 9.54 -7.59 38.95
N VAL A 618 9.28 -8.74 39.61
CA VAL A 618 7.97 -9.04 40.20
C VAL A 618 7.66 -8.09 41.35
N ALA A 619 8.62 -7.82 42.24
CA ALA A 619 8.44 -6.86 43.33
C ALA A 619 8.17 -5.44 42.81
N ARG A 620 8.86 -5.02 41.74
CA ARG A 620 8.71 -3.69 41.16
C ARG A 620 7.36 -3.48 40.49
N TYR A 621 6.86 -4.48 39.76
CA TYR A 621 5.68 -4.33 38.92
C TYR A 621 4.44 -5.08 39.40
N GLY A 622 4.50 -5.83 40.51
CA GLY A 622 3.41 -6.69 40.99
C GLY A 622 2.07 -5.98 41.24
N GLU A 623 2.07 -4.66 41.49
CA GLU A 623 0.81 -3.89 41.58
C GLU A 623 0.16 -3.61 40.22
N LYS A 624 0.93 -3.67 39.13
CA LYS A 624 0.50 -3.30 37.77
C LYS A 624 0.43 -4.50 36.82
N VAL A 625 1.22 -5.54 37.11
CA VAL A 625 1.36 -6.79 36.37
C VAL A 625 0.99 -7.95 37.28
N THR A 626 0.05 -8.77 36.83
CA THR A 626 -0.40 -9.98 37.54
C THR A 626 -0.22 -11.24 36.70
N GLU A 627 0.24 -11.13 35.45
CA GLU A 627 0.37 -12.23 34.49
C GLU A 627 1.84 -12.34 34.07
N TRP A 628 2.48 -13.45 34.43
CA TRP A 628 3.89 -13.73 34.18
C TRP A 628 4.04 -15.00 33.35
N GLU A 629 4.55 -14.84 32.13
CA GLU A 629 4.83 -15.93 31.21
C GLU A 629 6.29 -16.33 31.29
N ILE A 630 6.57 -17.62 31.51
CA ILE A 630 7.91 -18.11 31.78
C ILE A 630 8.53 -18.71 30.52
N TRP A 631 9.52 -17.99 30.01
CA TRP A 631 10.28 -18.28 28.79
C TRP A 631 9.45 -18.17 27.50
N ASN A 632 10.14 -18.29 26.36
CA ASN A 632 9.55 -18.19 25.02
C ASN A 632 9.98 -19.35 24.14
N GLU A 633 9.03 -20.14 23.65
CA GLU A 633 9.22 -21.24 22.70
C GLU A 633 10.32 -22.26 23.11
N PRO A 634 10.29 -22.79 24.36
CA PRO A 634 11.29 -23.73 24.85
C PRO A 634 11.36 -25.01 23.99
N ASN A 635 10.25 -25.39 23.35
CA ASN A 635 10.13 -26.62 22.57
C ASN A 635 11.02 -26.67 21.31
N TYR A 636 11.70 -25.58 20.92
CA TYR A 636 12.63 -25.62 19.80
C TYR A 636 14.04 -26.08 20.14
N LYS A 637 14.58 -25.69 21.29
CA LYS A 637 16.01 -25.90 21.63
C LYS A 637 16.27 -26.30 23.08
N VAL A 638 15.25 -26.37 23.92
CA VAL A 638 15.39 -26.67 25.35
C VAL A 638 14.88 -28.09 25.62
N SER A 639 15.64 -28.88 26.39
CA SER A 639 15.19 -30.21 26.80
C SER A 639 14.01 -30.10 27.78
N ILE A 640 13.12 -31.10 27.79
CA ILE A 640 11.97 -31.12 28.71
C ILE A 640 12.42 -31.03 30.18
N PRO A 641 13.39 -31.83 30.68
CA PRO A 641 13.84 -31.72 32.07
C PRO A 641 14.40 -30.33 32.43
N ASP A 642 15.19 -29.73 31.54
CA ASP A 642 15.78 -28.40 31.79
C ASP A 642 14.71 -27.33 31.86
N TYR A 643 13.76 -27.34 30.91
CA TYR A 643 12.62 -26.43 30.94
C TYR A 643 11.80 -26.60 32.21
N VAL A 644 11.46 -27.83 32.60
CA VAL A 644 10.63 -28.09 33.78
C VAL A 644 11.31 -27.61 35.07
N ASN A 645 12.61 -27.88 35.25
CA ASN A 645 13.35 -27.41 36.42
C ASN A 645 13.43 -25.88 36.45
N PHE A 646 13.69 -25.24 35.31
CA PHE A 646 13.74 -23.78 35.20
C PHE A 646 12.37 -23.12 35.41
N PHE A 647 11.32 -23.72 34.87
CA PHE A 647 9.93 -23.27 35.02
C PHE A 647 9.52 -23.28 36.50
N ILE A 648 9.70 -24.42 37.18
CA ILE A 648 9.37 -24.55 38.61
C ILE A 648 10.14 -23.51 39.44
N THR A 649 11.45 -23.41 39.22
CA THR A 649 12.30 -22.42 39.91
C THR A 649 11.78 -20.99 39.73
N SER A 650 11.41 -20.62 38.51
CA SER A 650 10.91 -19.28 38.19
C SER A 650 9.52 -19.05 38.79
N ALA A 651 8.61 -20.02 38.66
CA ALA A 651 7.24 -19.93 39.18
C ALA A 651 7.21 -19.81 40.71
N GLU A 652 8.02 -20.59 41.42
CA GLU A 652 8.15 -20.50 42.89
C GLU A 652 8.75 -19.15 43.32
N THR A 653 9.73 -18.65 42.58
CA THR A 653 10.32 -17.32 42.81
C THR A 653 9.27 -16.22 42.65
N ILE A 654 8.47 -16.24 41.58
CA ILE A 654 7.36 -15.31 41.38
C ILE A 654 6.36 -15.41 42.54
N LYS A 655 5.89 -16.62 42.87
CA LYS A 655 4.91 -16.85 43.93
C LYS A 655 5.39 -16.45 45.33
N SER A 656 6.70 -16.50 45.57
CA SER A 656 7.30 -16.02 46.83
C SER A 656 7.18 -14.51 47.04
N VAL A 657 7.08 -13.75 45.93
CA VAL A 657 6.98 -12.28 45.95
C VAL A 657 5.54 -11.82 45.74
N GLN A 658 4.82 -12.48 44.83
CA GLN A 658 3.43 -12.21 44.48
C GLN A 658 2.62 -13.53 44.52
N PRO A 659 2.10 -13.94 45.69
CA PRO A 659 1.38 -15.22 45.84
C PRO A 659 0.19 -15.42 44.90
N ASP A 660 -0.51 -14.32 44.58
CA ASP A 660 -1.70 -14.32 43.71
C ASP A 660 -1.36 -14.14 42.21
N ALA A 661 -0.08 -14.13 41.83
CA ALA A 661 0.35 -14.01 40.43
C ALA A 661 -0.21 -15.15 39.57
N ARG A 662 -0.69 -14.85 38.36
CA ARG A 662 -1.02 -15.86 37.34
C ARG A 662 0.24 -16.27 36.60
N ILE A 663 0.55 -17.56 36.64
CA ILE A 663 1.74 -18.15 36.02
C ILE A 663 1.36 -18.82 34.71
N ILE A 664 2.11 -18.47 33.66
CA ILE A 664 1.80 -18.86 32.28
C ILE A 664 2.98 -19.67 31.74
N ALA A 665 2.69 -20.90 31.33
CA ALA A 665 3.69 -21.85 30.87
C ALA A 665 3.86 -21.87 29.35
N PHE A 666 5.06 -22.27 28.96
CA PHE A 666 5.54 -22.61 27.63
C PHE A 666 5.73 -21.46 26.65
N ALA A 667 4.67 -20.79 26.20
CA ALA A 667 4.67 -20.07 24.93
C ALA A 667 5.16 -20.99 23.78
N LEU A 668 4.47 -22.11 23.56
CA LEU A 668 4.86 -23.12 22.56
C LEU A 668 4.99 -22.50 21.17
N GLY A 669 6.02 -22.86 20.42
CA GLY A 669 6.23 -22.34 19.06
C GLY A 669 5.13 -22.72 18.06
N SER A 670 5.25 -22.22 16.82
CA SER A 670 4.19 -22.25 15.78
C SER A 670 3.60 -23.62 15.45
N GLY A 671 4.33 -24.71 15.73
CA GLY A 671 3.84 -26.08 15.57
C GLY A 671 2.89 -26.54 16.67
N VAL A 672 2.75 -25.78 17.77
CA VAL A 672 1.98 -26.11 18.97
C VAL A 672 2.31 -27.53 19.43
N ASP A 673 3.57 -27.73 19.84
CA ASP A 673 4.10 -29.06 20.19
C ASP A 673 3.45 -29.61 21.47
N TYR A 674 2.28 -30.20 21.31
CA TYR A 674 1.49 -30.79 22.38
C TYR A 674 2.18 -32.02 23.00
N LYS A 675 3.14 -32.66 22.31
CA LYS A 675 3.92 -33.78 22.85
C LYS A 675 4.98 -33.29 23.83
N PHE A 676 5.63 -32.18 23.52
CA PHE A 676 6.48 -31.46 24.47
C PHE A 676 5.66 -31.06 25.71
N ALA A 677 4.47 -30.49 25.51
CA ALA A 677 3.58 -30.11 26.61
C ALA A 677 3.14 -31.31 27.47
N ASP A 678 2.73 -32.43 26.87
CA ASP A 678 2.34 -33.66 27.60
C ASP A 678 3.48 -34.16 28.48
N SER A 679 4.69 -34.23 27.92
CA SER A 679 5.87 -34.71 28.64
C SER A 679 6.29 -33.75 29.77
N ALA A 680 6.23 -32.44 29.53
CA ALA A 680 6.56 -31.44 30.54
C ALA A 680 5.53 -31.40 31.67
N LEU A 681 4.23 -31.44 31.35
CA LEU A 681 3.14 -31.48 32.34
C LEU A 681 3.22 -32.76 33.18
N LYS A 682 3.54 -33.91 32.57
CA LYS A 682 3.80 -35.16 33.29
C LYS A 682 4.90 -34.98 34.33
N LEU A 683 6.05 -34.44 33.93
CA LEU A 683 7.19 -34.27 34.82
C LEU A 683 6.91 -33.23 35.93
N ILE A 684 6.17 -32.16 35.62
CA ILE A 684 5.73 -31.18 36.62
C ILE A 684 4.76 -31.82 37.62
N GLN A 685 3.84 -32.68 37.15
CA GLN A 685 2.93 -33.43 38.01
C GLN A 685 3.68 -34.43 38.89
N GLU A 686 4.65 -35.18 38.36
CA GLU A 686 5.52 -36.10 39.11
C GLU A 686 6.31 -35.40 40.22
N LYS A 687 6.69 -34.13 40.00
CA LYS A 687 7.32 -33.27 41.01
C LYS A 687 6.34 -32.65 42.01
N GLY A 688 5.04 -32.90 41.88
CA GLY A 688 4.00 -32.33 42.74
C GLY A 688 3.78 -30.82 42.55
N LYS A 689 4.16 -30.27 41.39
CA LYS A 689 4.17 -28.81 41.12
C LYS A 689 3.15 -28.36 40.08
N LEU A 690 2.20 -29.21 39.69
CA LEU A 690 1.17 -28.88 38.70
C LEU A 690 0.31 -27.67 39.11
N GLY A 691 0.10 -27.47 40.42
CA GLY A 691 -0.63 -26.31 40.96
C GLY A 691 0.07 -24.96 40.78
N LEU A 692 1.31 -24.93 40.24
CA LEU A 692 1.98 -23.69 39.87
C LEU A 692 1.51 -23.13 38.51
N ILE A 693 0.78 -23.89 37.69
CA ILE A 693 0.38 -23.47 36.34
C ILE A 693 -1.07 -22.99 36.36
N ASP A 694 -1.29 -21.73 35.98
CA ASP A 694 -2.64 -21.16 35.79
C ASP A 694 -3.05 -21.20 34.31
N GLU A 695 -2.11 -20.92 33.40
CA GLU A 695 -2.35 -20.84 31.96
C GLU A 695 -1.22 -21.45 31.13
N ILE A 696 -1.55 -21.85 29.90
CA ILE A 696 -0.64 -22.26 28.85
C ILE A 696 -0.84 -21.38 27.63
N THR A 697 0.25 -20.91 27.05
CA THR A 697 0.27 -20.15 25.80
C THR A 697 0.91 -20.91 24.66
N HIS A 698 0.47 -20.60 23.44
CA HIS A 698 1.07 -21.10 22.21
C HIS A 698 1.05 -20.06 21.09
N HIS A 699 1.96 -20.18 20.14
CA HIS A 699 2.08 -19.34 18.96
C HIS A 699 1.56 -20.10 17.74
N ARG A 700 1.03 -19.40 16.74
CA ARG A 700 0.44 -20.06 15.57
C ARG A 700 0.60 -19.25 14.28
N HIS A 701 1.83 -19.21 13.77
CA HIS A 701 2.12 -18.64 12.46
C HIS A 701 2.03 -19.71 11.36
N ILE A 702 0.82 -19.92 10.83
CA ILE A 702 0.56 -20.85 9.71
C ILE A 702 -0.14 -20.13 8.54
N PRO A 703 0.05 -20.57 7.27
CA PRO A 703 -0.51 -19.87 6.11
C PRO A 703 -2.04 -19.79 6.11
N ASN A 704 -2.73 -20.89 6.42
CA ASN A 704 -4.19 -20.89 6.60
C ASN A 704 -4.52 -20.77 8.10
N PRO A 705 -5.00 -19.62 8.59
CA PRO A 705 -5.21 -19.36 10.01
C PRO A 705 -6.37 -20.15 10.65
N ASP A 706 -7.24 -20.78 9.84
CA ASP A 706 -8.41 -21.51 10.31
C ASP A 706 -8.10 -22.93 10.81
N ASN A 707 -6.91 -23.46 10.52
CA ASN A 707 -6.54 -24.81 10.92
C ASN A 707 -6.13 -24.86 12.40
N ARG A 708 -6.91 -25.59 13.22
CA ARG A 708 -6.73 -25.74 14.67
C ARG A 708 -6.27 -27.12 15.16
N SER A 709 -5.85 -28.03 14.26
CA SER A 709 -5.67 -29.44 14.62
C SER A 709 -4.69 -29.67 15.79
N ALA A 710 -3.55 -28.96 15.85
CA ALA A 710 -2.62 -29.10 16.96
C ALA A 710 -3.07 -28.39 18.26
N GLU A 711 -3.91 -27.36 18.20
CA GLU A 711 -4.53 -26.77 19.39
C GLU A 711 -5.56 -27.74 20.00
N GLU A 712 -6.33 -28.44 19.17
CA GLU A 712 -7.29 -29.46 19.64
C GLU A 712 -6.57 -30.61 20.37
N GLU A 713 -5.40 -31.04 19.89
CA GLU A 713 -4.56 -32.01 20.59
C GLU A 713 -3.98 -31.44 21.88
N LEU A 714 -3.55 -30.17 21.89
CA LEU A 714 -3.09 -29.51 23.11
C LEU A 714 -4.21 -29.44 24.16
N GLU A 715 -5.45 -29.14 23.75
CA GLU A 715 -6.61 -29.13 24.65
C GLU A 715 -6.85 -30.50 25.30
N LYS A 716 -6.77 -31.59 24.53
CA LYS A 716 -6.87 -32.96 25.06
C LYS A 716 -5.75 -33.26 26.05
N VAL A 717 -4.51 -32.88 25.72
CA VAL A 717 -3.35 -33.05 26.59
C VAL A 717 -3.54 -32.28 27.91
N VAL A 718 -3.90 -31.00 27.88
CA VAL A 718 -4.07 -30.21 29.11
C VAL A 718 -5.21 -30.75 29.97
N ALA A 719 -6.32 -31.16 29.33
CA ALA A 719 -7.47 -31.73 30.03
C ALA A 719 -7.17 -33.05 30.76
N LYS A 720 -6.16 -33.82 30.33
CA LYS A 720 -5.66 -35.02 31.02
C LYS A 720 -5.00 -34.70 32.37
N TYR A 721 -4.36 -33.53 32.49
CA TYR A 721 -3.63 -33.13 33.70
C TYR A 721 -4.48 -32.27 34.64
N ASN A 722 -5.05 -31.18 34.13
CA ASN A 722 -5.88 -30.27 34.91
C ASN A 722 -6.75 -29.40 34.00
N ARG A 723 -8.07 -29.61 34.05
CA ARG A 723 -9.05 -28.86 33.25
C ARG A 723 -9.17 -27.38 33.64
N ASN A 724 -8.65 -26.98 34.80
CA ASN A 724 -8.66 -25.59 35.24
C ASN A 724 -7.51 -24.78 34.62
N ILE A 725 -6.50 -25.43 34.02
CA ILE A 725 -5.44 -24.74 33.28
C ILE A 725 -6.06 -24.18 31.99
N ARG A 726 -6.05 -22.86 31.84
CA ARG A 726 -6.57 -22.20 30.63
C ARG A 726 -5.54 -22.28 29.51
N ILE A 727 -6.00 -22.39 28.27
CA ILE A 727 -5.15 -22.28 27.08
C ILE A 727 -5.51 -21.00 26.35
N ARG A 728 -4.50 -20.21 25.96
CA ARG A 728 -4.68 -19.03 25.13
C ARG A 728 -3.65 -18.95 24.00
N GLN A 729 -3.99 -18.21 22.95
CA GLN A 729 -3.13 -17.95 21.82
C GLN A 729 -2.26 -16.70 22.12
N GLY A 730 -0.93 -16.83 22.07
CA GLY A 730 0.03 -15.79 22.50
C GLY A 730 0.75 -14.99 21.42
N GLU A 731 0.96 -15.56 20.24
CA GLU A 731 1.47 -14.83 19.05
C GLU A 731 0.91 -15.42 17.75
N ALA A 732 0.13 -14.65 17.00
CA ALA A 732 -0.31 -15.05 15.66
C ALA A 732 -0.45 -13.85 14.72
N GLY A 733 -0.30 -14.10 13.43
CA GLY A 733 -0.31 -13.08 12.38
C GLY A 733 0.61 -13.47 11.23
N CYS A 734 0.55 -12.73 10.12
CA CYS A 734 1.42 -12.93 8.97
C CYS A 734 2.10 -11.61 8.54
N PRO A 735 3.19 -11.70 7.76
CA PRO A 735 3.85 -10.53 7.17
C PRO A 735 2.90 -9.71 6.30
N SER A 736 3.20 -8.43 6.10
CA SER A 736 2.51 -7.56 5.12
C SER A 736 3.19 -7.49 3.76
N GLU A 737 4.37 -8.08 3.62
CA GLU A 737 5.18 -8.08 2.39
C GLU A 737 6.13 -9.29 2.39
N TRP A 738 6.85 -9.48 1.29
CA TRP A 738 7.83 -10.56 1.16
C TRP A 738 8.93 -10.46 2.21
N SER A 739 9.30 -11.59 2.81
CA SER A 739 10.45 -11.69 3.72
C SER A 739 11.22 -12.98 3.43
N ASN A 740 12.54 -12.99 3.67
CA ASN A 740 13.36 -14.19 3.49
C ASN A 740 13.51 -15.00 4.78
N ASN A 741 13.28 -14.34 5.92
CA ASN A 741 13.43 -14.82 7.28
C ASN A 741 12.10 -14.68 8.04
N PHE A 742 12.05 -15.26 9.25
CA PHE A 742 10.88 -15.36 10.14
C PHE A 742 9.78 -16.33 9.66
N ALA A 743 8.84 -16.66 10.56
CA ALA A 743 7.72 -17.53 10.22
C ALA A 743 6.85 -16.92 9.12
N LEU A 744 6.37 -17.76 8.19
CA LEU A 744 5.62 -17.37 6.98
C LEU A 744 6.42 -16.58 5.93
N ASN A 745 7.75 -16.73 5.90
CA ASN A 745 8.61 -16.19 4.84
C ASN A 745 8.34 -16.82 3.46
N LYS A 746 8.96 -16.25 2.42
CA LYS A 746 8.97 -16.78 1.05
C LYS A 746 7.57 -16.98 0.45
N TYR A 747 6.66 -16.08 0.82
CA TYR A 747 5.31 -16.01 0.29
C TYR A 747 4.98 -14.54 -0.01
N PRO A 748 4.28 -14.24 -1.12
CA PRO A 748 3.95 -12.87 -1.53
C PRO A 748 2.81 -12.31 -0.70
N TRP A 749 3.03 -12.12 0.59
CA TRP A 749 2.08 -11.44 1.47
C TRP A 749 1.91 -9.98 1.07
N THR A 750 0.77 -9.42 1.44
CA THR A 750 0.35 -8.05 1.21
C THR A 750 -0.35 -7.52 2.45
N GLU A 751 -0.52 -6.20 2.56
CA GLU A 751 -1.30 -5.62 3.66
C GLU A 751 -2.77 -6.08 3.67
N LEU A 752 -3.33 -6.41 2.51
CA LEU A 752 -4.68 -6.97 2.40
C LEU A 752 -4.73 -8.39 2.95
N THR A 753 -3.84 -9.27 2.49
CA THR A 753 -3.78 -10.66 2.99
C THR A 753 -3.45 -10.71 4.49
N GLN A 754 -2.63 -9.78 4.99
CA GLN A 754 -2.39 -9.59 6.43
C GLN A 754 -3.67 -9.29 7.20
N SER A 755 -4.46 -8.32 6.73
CA SER A 755 -5.73 -7.93 7.35
C SER A 755 -6.69 -9.11 7.46
N LYS A 756 -6.81 -9.89 6.38
CA LYS A 756 -7.65 -11.09 6.33
C LYS A 756 -7.16 -12.19 7.27
N HIS A 757 -5.85 -12.45 7.26
CA HIS A 757 -5.24 -13.50 8.07
C HIS A 757 -5.49 -13.25 9.56
N ILE A 758 -5.24 -12.02 10.02
CA ILE A 758 -5.43 -11.62 11.41
C ILE A 758 -6.91 -11.78 11.81
N LEU A 759 -7.84 -11.23 11.02
CA LEU A 759 -9.27 -11.37 11.32
C LEU A 759 -9.72 -12.83 11.41
N ARG A 760 -9.35 -13.66 10.42
CA ARG A 760 -9.70 -15.09 10.40
C ARG A 760 -9.14 -15.82 11.60
N ARG A 761 -7.88 -15.55 11.97
CA ARG A 761 -7.25 -16.17 13.15
C ARG A 761 -7.97 -15.80 14.44
N LEU A 762 -8.13 -14.50 14.69
CA LEU A 762 -8.70 -13.99 15.93
C LEU A 762 -10.16 -14.45 16.12
N LEU A 763 -10.95 -14.44 15.04
CA LEU A 763 -12.33 -14.93 15.10
C LEU A 763 -12.44 -16.45 15.18
N THR A 764 -11.47 -17.18 14.63
CA THR A 764 -11.35 -18.63 14.84
C THR A 764 -11.10 -18.93 16.33
N ASP A 765 -10.23 -18.17 16.99
CA ASP A 765 -9.96 -18.32 18.42
C ASP A 765 -11.19 -17.97 19.27
N LEU A 766 -11.82 -16.82 19.00
CA LEU A 766 -13.04 -16.40 19.68
C LEU A 766 -14.18 -17.40 19.48
N GLY A 767 -14.31 -17.97 18.28
CA GLY A 767 -15.28 -19.01 17.93
C GLY A 767 -15.12 -20.30 18.74
N HIS A 768 -13.98 -20.47 19.42
CA HIS A 768 -13.66 -21.61 20.29
C HIS A 768 -13.35 -21.17 21.73
N ASP A 769 -13.83 -19.98 22.10
CA ASP A 769 -13.74 -19.45 23.47
C ASP A 769 -12.29 -19.29 23.96
N LYS A 770 -11.36 -18.93 23.05
CA LYS A 770 -9.95 -18.67 23.34
C LYS A 770 -9.61 -17.18 23.32
N GLU A 771 -8.84 -16.74 24.32
CA GLU A 771 -8.16 -15.44 24.28
C GLU A 771 -7.04 -15.49 23.22
N SER A 772 -6.85 -14.39 22.49
CA SER A 772 -5.94 -14.36 21.35
C SER A 772 -5.12 -13.07 21.28
N CYS A 773 -3.90 -13.18 20.77
CA CYS A 773 -2.91 -12.12 20.75
C CYS A 773 -2.34 -11.92 19.33
N CYS A 774 -2.63 -10.76 18.76
CA CYS A 774 -2.12 -10.37 17.45
C CYS A 774 -0.63 -10.00 17.55
N PHE A 775 0.24 -10.74 16.89
CA PHE A 775 1.67 -10.44 16.76
C PHE A 775 1.91 -9.67 15.46
N THR A 776 2.34 -8.41 15.49
CA THR A 776 2.66 -7.55 16.65
C THR A 776 2.27 -6.10 16.33
N ILE A 777 2.39 -5.14 17.26
CA ILE A 777 1.91 -3.76 17.00
C ILE A 777 2.76 -3.02 15.95
N MET A 778 4.08 -3.21 15.92
CA MET A 778 5.01 -2.41 15.11
C MET A 778 5.98 -3.31 14.33
N ASP A 779 6.25 -2.97 13.08
CA ASP A 779 7.33 -3.63 12.31
C ASP A 779 8.67 -3.45 13.04
N ALA A 780 9.49 -4.49 13.03
CA ALA A 780 10.73 -4.51 13.82
C ALA A 780 11.95 -4.70 12.92
N LYS A 781 12.97 -3.87 13.11
CA LYS A 781 14.24 -3.98 12.39
C LYS A 781 15.20 -4.85 13.17
N THR A 782 15.40 -6.09 12.72
CA THR A 782 16.34 -7.02 13.36
C THR A 782 17.70 -6.99 12.65
N THR A 783 18.66 -7.76 13.17
CA THR A 783 19.96 -7.95 12.50
C THR A 783 19.89 -8.78 11.21
N GLN A 784 18.82 -9.55 11.00
CA GLN A 784 18.65 -10.38 9.79
C GLN A 784 17.99 -9.58 8.67
N GLU A 785 16.81 -9.05 8.95
CA GLU A 785 16.02 -8.19 8.08
C GLU A 785 14.88 -7.53 8.89
N TRP A 786 14.00 -6.79 8.21
CA TRP A 786 12.75 -6.30 8.77
C TRP A 786 11.74 -7.44 8.99
N ASN A 787 11.11 -7.48 10.17
CA ASN A 787 9.95 -8.33 10.42
C ASN A 787 8.67 -7.51 10.19
N HIS A 788 7.98 -7.82 9.10
CA HIS A 788 6.86 -7.07 8.56
C HIS A 788 5.47 -7.47 9.12
N LYS A 789 5.44 -8.11 10.29
CA LYS A 789 4.18 -8.54 10.96
C LYS A 789 3.49 -7.43 11.77
N GLY A 790 4.08 -6.25 11.84
CA GLY A 790 3.52 -5.11 12.55
C GLY A 790 2.18 -4.67 11.97
N LEU A 791 1.27 -4.23 12.83
CA LEU A 791 0.08 -3.46 12.45
C LEU A 791 0.45 -2.05 11.97
N LEU A 792 1.60 -1.54 12.38
CA LEU A 792 2.17 -0.27 11.99
C LEU A 792 3.41 -0.49 11.13
N LYS A 793 3.52 0.24 10.02
CA LYS A 793 4.71 0.26 9.16
C LYS A 793 5.76 1.18 9.79
N ALA A 794 6.99 0.70 9.85
CA ALA A 794 8.12 1.46 10.40
C ALA A 794 8.94 2.16 9.30
N ASN A 795 9.44 3.34 9.62
CA ASN A 795 10.53 3.99 8.90
C ASN A 795 11.89 3.41 9.34
N GLU A 796 12.96 3.73 8.59
CA GLU A 796 14.33 3.31 8.91
C GLU A 796 14.82 3.73 10.31
N ASP A 797 14.29 4.84 10.84
CA ASP A 797 14.54 5.35 12.19
C ASP A 797 13.58 4.79 13.27
N GLN A 798 12.83 3.73 12.93
CA GLN A 798 11.81 3.09 13.77
C GLN A 798 10.62 3.99 14.14
N THR A 799 10.45 5.16 13.51
CA THR A 799 9.20 5.94 13.64
C THR A 799 8.06 5.32 12.82
N VAL A 800 6.81 5.63 13.16
CA VAL A 800 5.66 5.12 12.40
C VAL A 800 5.58 5.85 11.06
N ALA A 801 5.70 5.10 9.96
CA ALA A 801 5.44 5.60 8.61
C ALA A 801 3.94 5.81 8.40
N TYR A 802 3.14 4.78 8.68
CA TYR A 802 1.68 4.81 8.67
C TYR A 802 1.10 3.58 9.40
N ALA A 803 -0.19 3.64 9.76
CA ALA A 803 -0.94 2.49 10.24
C ALA A 803 -1.46 1.65 9.07
N LYS A 804 -1.16 0.35 9.05
CA LYS A 804 -1.55 -0.55 7.95
C LYS A 804 -3.06 -0.84 7.99
N PRO A 805 -3.69 -1.27 6.89
CA PRO A 805 -5.07 -1.77 6.86
C PRO A 805 -5.40 -2.78 7.99
N ALA A 806 -4.44 -3.64 8.35
CA ALA A 806 -4.59 -4.62 9.42
C ALA A 806 -4.83 -3.98 10.80
N TYR A 807 -4.26 -2.79 11.07
CA TYR A 807 -4.51 -2.03 12.28
C TYR A 807 -6.00 -1.69 12.42
N PHE A 808 -6.60 -1.17 11.35
CA PHE A 808 -8.00 -0.78 11.32
C PHE A 808 -8.93 -1.99 11.33
N ALA A 809 -8.61 -3.04 10.60
CA ALA A 809 -9.34 -4.31 10.65
C ALA A 809 -9.39 -4.87 12.09
N PHE A 810 -8.27 -4.86 12.79
CA PHE A 810 -8.21 -5.31 14.18
C PHE A 810 -9.02 -4.39 15.12
N GLN A 811 -8.93 -3.07 14.93
CA GLN A 811 -9.73 -2.09 15.69
C GLN A 811 -11.24 -2.26 15.46
N ASN A 812 -11.66 -2.54 14.23
CA ASN A 812 -13.06 -2.82 13.88
C ASN A 812 -13.59 -4.05 14.60
N LEU A 813 -12.81 -5.14 14.59
CA LEU A 813 -13.13 -6.38 15.31
C LEU A 813 -13.34 -6.11 16.80
N ILE A 814 -12.38 -5.45 17.46
CA ILE A 814 -12.43 -5.21 18.91
C ILE A 814 -13.60 -4.30 19.29
N SER A 815 -13.93 -3.32 18.44
CA SER A 815 -15.02 -2.38 18.69
C SER A 815 -16.40 -3.05 18.68
N VAL A 816 -16.54 -4.19 18.00
CA VAL A 816 -17.76 -5.01 17.98
C VAL A 816 -17.74 -6.06 19.09
N PHE A 817 -16.65 -6.82 19.21
CA PHE A 817 -16.53 -7.99 20.09
C PHE A 817 -15.85 -7.65 21.41
N ASP A 818 -16.55 -6.89 22.25
CA ASP A 818 -16.20 -6.69 23.66
C ASP A 818 -17.02 -7.63 24.58
N ASP A 819 -16.99 -7.36 25.88
CA ASP A 819 -17.67 -8.17 26.89
C ASP A 819 -19.21 -8.12 26.86
N ARG A 820 -19.82 -7.36 25.94
CA ARG A 820 -21.28 -7.34 25.76
C ARG A 820 -21.81 -8.55 25.02
N LEU A 821 -20.97 -9.22 24.23
CA LEU A 821 -21.36 -10.38 23.44
C LEU A 821 -20.98 -11.69 24.13
N GLU A 822 -21.85 -12.70 24.01
CA GLU A 822 -21.59 -14.08 24.43
C GLU A 822 -21.73 -15.04 23.25
N ARG A 823 -20.92 -16.09 23.20
CA ARG A 823 -20.95 -17.06 22.10
C ARG A 823 -22.14 -18.00 22.24
N LEU A 824 -22.85 -18.23 21.13
CA LEU A 824 -23.89 -19.25 21.04
C LEU A 824 -23.25 -20.58 20.63
N HIS A 825 -23.00 -21.46 21.60
CA HIS A 825 -22.29 -22.73 21.39
C HIS A 825 -22.98 -23.66 20.38
N THR A 826 -24.31 -23.57 20.23
CA THR A 826 -25.08 -24.33 19.25
C THR A 826 -25.90 -23.38 18.40
N TYR A 827 -25.53 -23.25 17.12
CA TYR A 827 -26.20 -22.36 16.17
C TYR A 827 -26.38 -23.04 14.81
N PRO A 828 -27.42 -23.86 14.64
CA PRO A 828 -27.64 -24.60 13.41
C PRO A 828 -27.90 -23.66 12.23
N TYR A 829 -27.21 -23.91 11.12
CA TYR A 829 -27.36 -23.13 9.90
C TYR A 829 -27.33 -24.03 8.65
N SER A 830 -27.86 -23.50 7.55
CA SER A 830 -27.62 -24.05 6.21
C SER A 830 -27.16 -22.93 5.27
N ALA A 831 -26.32 -23.28 4.31
CA ALA A 831 -25.83 -22.37 3.28
C ALA A 831 -26.12 -22.96 1.88
N LYS A 832 -26.51 -22.11 0.93
CA LYS A 832 -26.59 -22.46 -0.50
C LYS A 832 -25.58 -21.63 -1.28
N LYS A 833 -25.02 -22.23 -2.34
CA LYS A 833 -23.95 -21.69 -3.21
C LYS A 833 -22.57 -21.52 -2.55
N ALA A 834 -22.44 -21.99 -1.31
CA ALA A 834 -21.16 -22.33 -0.68
C ALA A 834 -21.34 -23.71 -0.05
N ASP A 835 -20.32 -24.57 -0.13
CA ASP A 835 -20.31 -25.85 0.59
C ASP A 835 -20.11 -25.55 2.08
N ALA A 836 -20.93 -26.11 2.97
CA ALA A 836 -20.82 -25.89 4.40
C ALA A 836 -19.44 -26.27 4.96
N ASN A 837 -18.75 -27.24 4.34
CA ASN A 837 -17.39 -27.62 4.72
C ASN A 837 -16.36 -26.52 4.45
N THR A 838 -16.71 -25.55 3.60
CA THR A 838 -15.84 -24.44 3.17
C THR A 838 -15.99 -23.17 3.98
N LEU A 839 -16.87 -23.21 4.99
CA LEU A 839 -17.23 -22.07 5.81
C LEU A 839 -16.69 -22.19 7.24
N SER A 840 -16.26 -21.05 7.76
CA SER A 840 -16.16 -20.80 9.20
C SER A 840 -17.32 -19.90 9.57
N LEU A 841 -18.13 -20.28 10.56
CA LEU A 841 -19.28 -19.51 11.01
C LEU A 841 -19.43 -19.62 12.53
N TYR A 842 -19.55 -18.48 13.20
CA TYR A 842 -19.77 -18.41 14.65
C TYR A 842 -20.84 -17.37 14.97
N ALA A 843 -21.70 -17.67 15.93
CA ALA A 843 -22.80 -16.79 16.34
C ALA A 843 -22.64 -16.32 17.78
N TYR A 844 -23.09 -15.11 18.02
CA TYR A 844 -23.00 -14.41 19.29
C TYR A 844 -24.33 -13.73 19.59
N ALA A 845 -24.65 -13.57 20.87
CA ALA A 845 -25.79 -12.79 21.33
C ALA A 845 -25.32 -11.64 22.22
N ASP A 846 -25.98 -10.49 22.10
CA ASP A 846 -25.85 -9.42 23.07
C ASP A 846 -26.47 -9.85 24.41
N LYS A 847 -25.70 -9.78 25.49
CA LYS A 847 -26.11 -10.25 26.81
C LYS A 847 -27.39 -9.59 27.34
N SER A 848 -27.65 -8.34 26.92
CA SER A 848 -28.81 -7.57 27.40
C SER A 848 -30.08 -7.79 26.58
N SER A 849 -29.97 -7.75 25.26
CA SER A 849 -31.10 -7.77 24.32
C SER A 849 -31.34 -9.13 23.68
N GLN A 850 -30.37 -10.04 23.75
CA GLN A 850 -30.37 -11.36 23.10
C GLN A 850 -30.47 -11.28 21.56
N LEU A 851 -30.25 -10.09 20.98
CA LEU A 851 -30.10 -9.90 19.54
C LEU A 851 -28.72 -10.38 19.09
N GLN A 852 -28.63 -10.83 17.84
CA GLN A 852 -27.51 -11.66 17.42
C GLN A 852 -26.54 -10.97 16.46
N ALA A 853 -25.32 -11.50 16.45
CA ALA A 853 -24.25 -11.20 15.51
C ALA A 853 -23.64 -12.53 15.03
N VAL A 854 -23.52 -12.73 13.72
CA VAL A 854 -22.99 -13.94 13.10
C VAL A 854 -21.81 -13.58 12.22
N THR A 855 -20.63 -14.13 12.53
CA THR A 855 -19.44 -14.02 11.69
C THR A 855 -19.40 -15.16 10.69
N VAL A 856 -19.02 -14.90 9.44
CA VAL A 856 -18.88 -15.94 8.41
C VAL A 856 -17.84 -15.57 7.35
N TRP A 857 -17.09 -16.56 6.86
CA TRP A 857 -16.11 -16.42 5.76
C TRP A 857 -15.80 -17.77 5.09
N LEU A 858 -15.17 -17.70 3.90
CA LEU A 858 -14.57 -18.85 3.22
C LEU A 858 -13.22 -19.21 3.86
N LYS A 859 -13.05 -20.44 4.34
CA LYS A 859 -11.89 -20.85 5.16
C LYS A 859 -10.84 -21.71 4.45
N ASP A 860 -11.10 -22.16 3.23
CA ASP A 860 -10.35 -23.29 2.65
C ASP A 860 -8.89 -23.00 2.34
N ASN A 861 -8.58 -21.76 1.99
CA ASN A 861 -7.30 -21.38 1.43
C ASN A 861 -6.61 -20.32 2.27
N VAL A 862 -5.30 -20.16 2.02
CA VAL A 862 -4.55 -18.96 2.40
C VAL A 862 -5.31 -17.73 1.89
N PRO A 863 -5.49 -16.66 2.68
CA PRO A 863 -6.18 -15.47 2.22
C PRO A 863 -5.59 -14.94 0.90
N SER A 864 -6.46 -14.70 -0.07
CA SER A 864 -6.12 -14.17 -1.38
C SER A 864 -5.96 -12.65 -1.36
N ASP A 865 -5.22 -12.12 -2.33
CA ASP A 865 -4.97 -10.68 -2.50
C ASP A 865 -6.03 -9.97 -3.37
N ASN A 866 -7.28 -10.42 -3.32
CA ASN A 866 -8.44 -9.78 -3.96
C ASN A 866 -9.66 -9.86 -3.04
N ASN A 867 -10.68 -9.04 -3.24
CA ASN A 867 -11.91 -9.13 -2.44
C ASN A 867 -13.08 -9.65 -3.29
N ASP A 868 -12.81 -10.65 -4.15
CA ASP A 868 -13.84 -11.23 -5.00
C ASP A 868 -14.89 -11.93 -4.13
N GLN A 869 -16.15 -11.57 -4.37
CA GLN A 869 -17.29 -12.04 -3.58
C GLN A 869 -18.14 -13.03 -4.34
N ILE A 870 -18.68 -13.98 -3.60
CA ILE A 870 -19.80 -14.83 -4.02
C ILE A 870 -21.07 -14.42 -3.24
N LEU A 871 -22.23 -14.64 -3.85
CA LEU A 871 -23.53 -14.38 -3.21
C LEU A 871 -24.10 -15.68 -2.64
N CYS A 872 -24.22 -15.75 -1.32
CA CYS A 872 -24.68 -16.92 -0.59
C CYS A 872 -26.05 -16.69 0.04
N ASP A 873 -26.84 -17.76 0.14
CA ASP A 873 -28.07 -17.75 0.93
C ASP A 873 -27.84 -18.52 2.23
N PHE A 874 -28.24 -17.96 3.36
CA PHE A 874 -28.10 -18.54 4.69
C PHE A 874 -29.44 -18.70 5.39
N THR A 875 -29.70 -19.86 5.98
CA THR A 875 -30.81 -20.04 6.92
C THR A 875 -30.25 -20.30 8.31
N PHE A 876 -30.70 -19.54 9.31
CA PHE A 876 -30.27 -19.70 10.71
C PHE A 876 -31.43 -20.19 11.57
N ALA A 877 -31.38 -21.41 12.11
CA ALA A 877 -32.54 -22.02 12.77
C ALA A 877 -33.10 -21.19 13.95
N ASN A 878 -32.22 -20.49 14.68
CA ASN A 878 -32.56 -19.71 15.87
C ASN A 878 -32.26 -18.21 15.72
N ALA A 879 -32.50 -17.66 14.54
CA ALA A 879 -32.21 -16.26 14.21
C ALA A 879 -32.99 -15.29 15.10
N ARG A 880 -32.30 -14.35 15.75
CA ARG A 880 -32.88 -13.24 16.52
C ARG A 880 -32.30 -11.91 16.04
N PHE A 881 -32.92 -11.39 14.99
CA PHE A 881 -32.61 -10.08 14.40
C PHE A 881 -33.88 -9.24 14.31
N LYS A 882 -33.75 -7.95 14.58
CA LYS A 882 -34.76 -6.91 14.39
C LYS A 882 -34.44 -6.06 13.17
N ASN A 883 -33.19 -5.61 13.04
CA ASN A 883 -32.71 -4.77 11.94
C ASN A 883 -31.32 -5.25 11.51
N PRO A 884 -31.21 -6.35 10.74
CA PRO A 884 -29.93 -6.91 10.40
C PRO A 884 -29.17 -6.03 9.40
N VAL A 885 -27.87 -5.95 9.61
CA VAL A 885 -26.91 -5.26 8.75
C VAL A 885 -25.82 -6.23 8.31
N TRP A 886 -25.28 -5.99 7.12
CA TRP A 886 -24.07 -6.65 6.65
C TRP A 886 -22.89 -5.73 6.96
N VAL A 887 -21.85 -6.30 7.54
CA VAL A 887 -20.68 -5.56 8.02
C VAL A 887 -19.43 -6.22 7.46
N ASP A 888 -18.57 -5.39 6.88
CA ASP A 888 -17.26 -5.80 6.41
C ASP A 888 -16.21 -5.59 7.52
N LEU A 889 -15.76 -6.71 8.11
CA LEU A 889 -14.55 -6.91 8.90
C LEU A 889 -13.40 -5.95 8.63
N ILE A 890 -12.85 -6.08 7.43
CA ILE A 890 -11.57 -5.48 7.07
C ILE A 890 -11.67 -3.97 7.20
N ALA A 891 -12.76 -3.41 6.69
CA ALA A 891 -12.82 -1.99 6.46
C ALA A 891 -13.79 -1.26 7.39
N GLY A 892 -14.57 -2.02 8.17
CA GLY A 892 -15.48 -1.52 9.18
C GLY A 892 -16.76 -0.92 8.60
N SER A 893 -17.04 -1.12 7.32
CA SER A 893 -18.25 -0.60 6.69
C SER A 893 -19.48 -1.40 7.08
N VAL A 894 -20.60 -0.69 7.23
CA VAL A 894 -21.89 -1.22 7.67
C VAL A 894 -22.94 -0.88 6.62
N TYR A 895 -23.74 -1.87 6.24
CA TYR A 895 -24.76 -1.75 5.20
C TYR A 895 -26.09 -2.33 5.66
N GLU A 896 -27.16 -1.69 5.21
CA GLU A 896 -28.50 -2.23 5.33
C GLU A 896 -28.64 -3.47 4.45
N ILE A 897 -29.11 -4.57 5.04
CA ILE A 897 -29.57 -5.72 4.25
C ILE A 897 -30.97 -5.39 3.74
N PRO A 898 -31.21 -5.36 2.42
CA PRO A 898 -32.52 -5.05 1.86
C PRO A 898 -33.59 -6.00 2.39
N LYS A 899 -34.83 -5.50 2.55
CA LYS A 899 -35.95 -6.31 3.05
C LYS A 899 -36.19 -7.58 2.22
N ASP A 900 -36.02 -7.49 0.91
CA ASP A 900 -36.18 -8.64 0.01
C ASP A 900 -35.09 -9.71 0.20
N ASN A 901 -33.95 -9.31 0.76
CA ASN A 901 -32.82 -10.18 1.08
C ASN A 901 -32.91 -10.78 2.48
N TRP A 902 -33.94 -10.45 3.28
CA TRP A 902 -34.16 -11.01 4.61
C TRP A 902 -35.63 -11.43 4.82
N LEU A 903 -35.88 -12.73 4.71
CA LEU A 903 -37.19 -13.33 4.98
C LEU A 903 -37.27 -13.74 6.45
N GLN A 904 -37.71 -12.81 7.29
CA GLN A 904 -37.73 -13.00 8.75
C GLN A 904 -38.48 -14.25 9.21
N LYS A 905 -39.63 -14.60 8.61
CA LYS A 905 -40.41 -15.79 9.03
C LYS A 905 -39.70 -17.12 8.75
N GLU A 906 -38.81 -17.13 7.76
CA GLU A 906 -38.06 -18.32 7.32
C GLU A 906 -36.63 -18.33 7.89
N HIS A 907 -36.27 -17.31 8.67
CA HIS A 907 -34.90 -17.05 9.11
C HIS A 907 -33.87 -17.10 7.96
N LEU A 908 -34.30 -16.70 6.76
CA LEU A 908 -33.53 -16.82 5.52
C LEU A 908 -32.95 -15.46 5.12
N PHE A 909 -31.65 -15.44 4.87
CA PHE A 909 -30.88 -14.34 4.33
C PHE A 909 -30.45 -14.72 2.91
N ARG A 910 -30.76 -13.89 1.92
CA ARG A 910 -30.52 -14.18 0.50
C ARG A 910 -29.48 -13.24 -0.10
N GLN A 911 -28.66 -13.78 -0.99
CA GLN A 911 -27.68 -13.02 -1.77
C GLN A 911 -26.75 -12.17 -0.87
N ILE A 912 -26.31 -12.76 0.24
CA ILE A 912 -25.36 -12.16 1.16
C ILE A 912 -23.97 -12.26 0.54
N PRO A 913 -23.26 -11.13 0.37
CA PRO A 913 -21.88 -11.15 -0.11
C PRO A 913 -20.96 -11.85 0.88
N LEU A 914 -20.17 -12.78 0.36
CA LEU A 914 -19.20 -13.55 1.11
C LEU A 914 -17.88 -13.61 0.32
N TYR A 915 -16.77 -13.53 1.02
CA TYR A 915 -15.43 -13.72 0.47
C TYR A 915 -14.53 -14.36 1.53
N ASP A 916 -13.24 -14.48 1.24
CA ASP A 916 -12.24 -15.14 2.09
C ASP A 916 -11.74 -14.27 3.26
N SER A 917 -12.60 -13.39 3.77
CA SER A 917 -12.42 -12.63 5.00
C SER A 917 -13.72 -12.56 5.82
N PRO A 918 -13.63 -12.42 7.16
CA PRO A 918 -14.81 -12.38 8.02
C PRO A 918 -15.72 -11.19 7.70
N ILE A 919 -16.94 -11.51 7.27
CA ILE A 919 -18.07 -10.59 7.28
C ILE A 919 -18.92 -10.85 8.50
N LEU A 920 -19.77 -9.89 8.85
CA LEU A 920 -20.69 -9.99 9.96
C LEU A 920 -22.12 -9.70 9.50
N ILE A 921 -23.05 -10.59 9.82
CA ILE A 921 -24.49 -10.34 9.81
C ILE A 921 -24.89 -10.05 11.25
N ALA A 922 -25.16 -8.79 11.58
CA ALA A 922 -25.46 -8.38 12.96
C ALA A 922 -26.74 -7.58 13.04
N ASP A 923 -27.42 -7.63 14.19
CA ASP A 923 -28.42 -6.62 14.47
C ASP A 923 -27.76 -5.24 14.55
N ARG A 924 -28.38 -4.24 13.92
CA ARG A 924 -27.91 -2.86 13.89
C ARG A 924 -27.63 -2.30 15.28
N SER A 925 -28.33 -2.73 16.33
CA SER A 925 -28.12 -2.24 17.70
C SER A 925 -26.79 -2.66 18.32
N ILE A 926 -26.16 -3.72 17.81
CA ILE A 926 -24.85 -4.20 18.28
C ILE A 926 -23.72 -3.29 17.77
N ILE A 927 -23.95 -2.66 16.61
CA ILE A 927 -22.96 -1.83 15.91
C ILE A 927 -23.13 -0.36 16.29
N THR A 928 -22.06 0.26 16.78
CA THR A 928 -22.00 1.72 16.94
C THR A 928 -21.38 2.33 15.68
N LEU A 929 -22.01 3.36 15.11
CA LEU A 929 -21.47 4.07 13.94
C LEU A 929 -20.78 5.38 14.38
N SER A 930 -19.74 5.77 13.65
CA SER A 930 -19.01 7.02 13.91
C SER A 930 -19.91 8.25 13.77
N ALA A 931 -19.82 9.17 14.74
CA ALA A 931 -20.72 10.33 14.88
C ALA A 931 -20.54 11.45 13.84
N ASN A 932 -19.47 11.41 13.03
CA ASN A 932 -19.15 12.44 12.03
C ASN A 932 -19.30 11.92 10.59
N GLN A 933 -20.41 11.24 10.32
CA GLN A 933 -20.85 10.98 8.94
C GLN A 933 -22.19 11.66 8.70
#